data_AF-A0A0Q5U1V4-F1
#
_entry.id   AF-A0A0Q5U1V4-F1
#
_cell.length_a   1.000
_cell.length_b   1.000
_cell.length_c   1.000
_cell.angle_alpha   90.00
_cell.angle_beta   90.00
_cell.angle_gamma   90.00
#
_symmetry.space_group_name_H-M   'P 1'
#
loop_
_entity.id
_entity.type
_entity.pdbx_description
1 polymer ?
#
loop_
_entity_poly.entity_id
_entity_poly.type
_entity_poly.pdbx_seq_one_letter_code
_entity_poly.pdbx_strand_id
1 'polypeptide(L)'
;MKAYKSFKCSKLKSPAILLFIIVLMQACSSTKYIPDYQSIVKKVTIDSIDAKFEEQAYNYVQKDIRPSSPFSINVPLYNLFNTKDGRYKTTDIKPFGTPPSILDSTLVEISRTQIEKFLKGKGYFQAKVTSDIKVKDKKAEVKFKADPGRTSFIGKLSDSIYTPNIKGIYHAEKSKFTHLRPGMQYDSDSLSYEREQIYRVMKENGYFYFLRPYINFDVIETTDVKKVDLRLNVTNPPSGNHKQYNIGTTYMIIAPSPDGFPDSLRNYVNRDTTRGVSFTDLSKRYRRNPILRYDFLKRGEMYDIRNENLTYDRLYELNIFKNVKIDYYNQDSTSNKINPIILLTPQKVMSNRVEGEVPFNGGTVGFTLSNTYTNNNFFRGAERFELQVKGGLQSRIGNGASPFSDIYQRDFSISSSISVPRLMIPFYNPVLGANGMPHTTFSTSYIYALQKDVSVRRIFINSITYDWVETKSKLHSFTPLNFEYRFGNLERDKISDSAFVSNVYYATLLDRKDFTLGMKYNYTLNGDKLNQLRSFIYFRGAMDMAGNMLQLVSNLSGKKVDIDKGEQAKFLGLPFTQYIRPEADVRYYKHLGGDRQFVARLNVGVGYAYGNSRLVGMPFEKKFFAGGSSGIRAWQARTIGPGNYNRETLGTDSVGNALRKALFGLDQLGEMRIEGNLEYRYMLLKKFFGASLKGAAFVDYGNVWNLNASDGEEKMFKLSRLVQQLAIGTGIGLRYDVQYFVFRFDIGLKLKDPQFSGSDQWVIGKFLSGGRDFKNTYNATHGPDTYRFLQYNFGIGMPF
;
A
#
# COMPACT_ATOMS: atom_id res chain seq x y z
N MET A 1 -3.30 -33.97 -37.38
CA MET A 1 -3.23 -35.44 -37.52
C MET A 1 -2.59 -36.05 -36.28
N LYS A 2 -3.24 -37.08 -35.72
CA LYS A 2 -2.81 -38.09 -34.71
C LYS A 2 -2.41 -37.64 -33.29
N ALA A 3 -3.40 -37.80 -32.40
CA ALA A 3 -3.37 -38.36 -31.02
C ALA A 3 -2.32 -37.86 -30.00
N TYR A 4 -2.80 -37.05 -29.06
CA TYR A 4 -2.16 -36.74 -27.79
C TYR A 4 -1.97 -38.02 -26.95
N LYS A 5 -0.71 -38.43 -26.72
CA LYS A 5 -0.36 -39.32 -25.60
C LYS A 5 -0.20 -38.47 -24.34
N SER A 6 -0.99 -38.81 -23.33
CA SER A 6 -0.92 -38.36 -21.94
C SER A 6 0.53 -38.25 -21.44
N PHE A 7 0.99 -37.02 -21.17
CA PHE A 7 2.14 -36.81 -20.30
C PHE A 7 1.77 -37.33 -18.91
N LYS A 8 2.36 -38.47 -18.53
CA LYS A 8 2.34 -38.96 -17.15
C LYS A 8 2.81 -37.83 -16.25
N CYS A 9 1.89 -37.35 -15.42
CA CYS A 9 2.13 -36.47 -14.30
C CYS A 9 3.32 -37.02 -13.51
N SER A 10 4.45 -36.32 -13.52
CA SER A 10 5.58 -36.68 -12.67
C SER A 10 5.13 -36.53 -11.22
N LYS A 11 4.90 -37.68 -10.57
CA LYS A 11 4.64 -37.82 -9.12
C LYS A 11 5.89 -37.46 -8.30
N LEU A 12 6.48 -36.29 -8.52
CA LEU A 12 7.72 -35.85 -7.90
C LEU A 12 7.55 -34.70 -6.90
N LYS A 13 6.31 -34.36 -6.52
CA LYS A 13 6.04 -33.36 -5.47
C LYS A 13 5.57 -33.97 -4.14
N SER A 14 4.95 -35.14 -4.13
CA SER A 14 4.41 -35.73 -2.90
C SER A 14 5.46 -36.27 -1.93
N PRO A 15 6.49 -37.03 -2.34
CA PRO A 15 7.43 -37.62 -1.37
C PRO A 15 8.37 -36.58 -0.79
N ALA A 16 8.82 -35.57 -1.55
CA ALA A 16 9.67 -34.49 -1.03
C ALA A 16 8.92 -33.58 -0.03
N ILE A 17 7.64 -33.26 -0.31
CA ILE A 17 6.79 -32.53 0.64
C ILE A 17 6.52 -33.40 1.88
N LEU A 18 6.25 -34.70 1.72
CA LEU A 18 6.06 -35.62 2.83
C LEU A 18 7.34 -35.77 3.68
N LEU A 19 8.50 -35.88 3.05
CA LEU A 19 9.80 -35.97 3.72
C LEU A 19 10.13 -34.66 4.45
N PHE A 20 9.82 -33.51 3.84
CA PHE A 20 9.96 -32.20 4.47
C PHE A 20 9.01 -32.03 5.67
N ILE A 21 7.76 -32.50 5.56
CA ILE A 21 6.80 -32.55 6.66
C ILE A 21 7.29 -33.48 7.77
N ILE A 22 7.82 -34.67 7.44
CA ILE A 22 8.36 -35.63 8.41
C ILE A 22 9.59 -35.05 9.12
N VAL A 23 10.50 -34.38 8.41
CA VAL A 23 11.66 -33.69 8.98
C VAL A 23 11.21 -32.54 9.90
N LEU A 24 10.20 -31.76 9.50
CA LEU A 24 9.61 -30.72 10.35
C LEU A 24 8.92 -31.30 11.59
N MET A 25 8.23 -32.44 11.46
CA MET A 25 7.62 -33.15 12.60
C MET A 25 8.67 -33.71 13.57
N GLN A 26 9.81 -34.21 13.07
CA GLN A 26 10.92 -34.65 13.92
C GLN A 26 11.64 -33.47 14.61
N ALA A 27 11.70 -32.30 13.97
CA ALA A 27 12.25 -31.07 14.55
C ALA A 27 11.36 -30.41 15.63
N CYS A 28 10.11 -30.87 15.79
CA CYS A 28 9.15 -30.32 16.77
C CYS A 28 9.41 -30.74 18.23
N SER A 29 10.26 -31.75 18.50
CA SER A 29 10.62 -32.10 19.88
C SER A 29 11.66 -31.11 20.44
N SER A 30 11.19 -29.90 20.76
CA SER A 30 12.04 -28.81 21.26
C SER A 30 12.76 -29.16 22.57
N THR A 31 12.24 -30.10 23.35
CA THR A 31 12.82 -30.52 24.64
C THR A 31 13.99 -31.51 24.51
N LYS A 32 14.27 -32.03 23.30
CA LYS A 32 15.37 -32.97 23.05
C LYS A 32 16.75 -32.31 23.18
N TYR A 33 16.87 -31.05 22.79
CA TYR A 33 18.15 -30.36 22.63
C TYR A 33 18.59 -29.54 23.85
N ILE A 34 17.79 -29.54 24.93
CA ILE A 34 18.06 -28.83 26.16
C ILE A 34 18.54 -29.78 27.28
N PRO A 35 19.44 -29.34 28.17
CA PRO A 35 19.83 -30.07 29.37
C PRO A 35 18.66 -30.48 30.27
N ASP A 36 18.84 -31.49 31.11
CA ASP A 36 17.78 -32.02 31.98
C ASP A 36 17.28 -31.06 33.05
N TYR A 37 18.13 -30.12 33.48
CA TYR A 37 17.76 -29.08 34.44
C TYR A 37 17.01 -27.90 33.80
N GLN A 38 16.88 -27.86 32.47
CA GLN A 38 16.17 -26.79 31.75
C GLN A 38 14.76 -27.22 31.36
N SER A 39 13.87 -26.24 31.26
CA SER A 39 12.50 -26.43 30.80
C SER A 39 12.10 -25.36 29.79
N ILE A 40 11.28 -25.73 28.82
CA ILE A 40 10.75 -24.80 27.82
C ILE A 40 9.38 -24.32 28.26
N VAL A 41 9.17 -23.01 28.28
CA VAL A 41 7.87 -22.40 28.54
C VAL A 41 6.94 -22.73 27.37
N LYS A 42 5.89 -23.52 27.65
CA LYS A 42 4.87 -23.89 26.65
C LYS A 42 3.59 -23.08 26.79
N LYS A 43 3.32 -22.57 28.00
CA LYS A 43 2.09 -21.84 28.29
C LYS A 43 2.37 -20.73 29.30
N VAL A 44 1.84 -19.55 29.02
CA VAL A 44 1.78 -18.43 29.98
C VAL A 44 0.33 -18.00 30.05
N THR A 45 -0.21 -17.90 31.27
CA THR A 45 -1.58 -17.43 31.51
C THR A 45 -1.58 -16.33 32.54
N ILE A 46 -2.46 -15.35 32.37
CA ILE A 46 -2.71 -14.30 33.35
C ILE A 46 -4.19 -14.39 33.72
N ASP A 47 -4.46 -14.74 34.97
CA ASP A 47 -5.81 -15.00 35.49
C ASP A 47 -6.28 -13.80 36.32
N SER A 48 -7.60 -13.65 36.44
CA SER A 48 -8.25 -12.68 37.34
C SER A 48 -7.92 -11.21 37.01
N ILE A 49 -7.78 -10.89 35.72
CA ILE A 49 -7.69 -9.52 35.19
C ILE A 49 -8.96 -9.21 34.38
N ASP A 50 -9.42 -7.96 34.42
CA ASP A 50 -10.49 -7.45 33.56
C ASP A 50 -10.16 -7.71 32.08
N ALA A 51 -11.08 -8.32 31.33
CA ALA A 51 -10.89 -8.72 29.93
C ALA A 51 -10.37 -7.59 29.03
N LYS A 52 -10.71 -6.33 29.34
CA LYS A 52 -10.22 -5.16 28.59
C LYS A 52 -8.70 -4.92 28.70
N PHE A 53 -8.05 -5.48 29.72
CA PHE A 53 -6.62 -5.30 30.00
C PHE A 53 -5.77 -6.55 29.74
N GLU A 54 -6.37 -7.70 29.42
CA GLU A 54 -5.65 -8.97 29.27
C GLU A 54 -4.53 -8.90 28.22
N GLU A 55 -4.82 -8.36 27.02
CA GLU A 55 -3.84 -8.24 25.93
C GLU A 55 -2.72 -7.24 26.29
N GLN A 56 -3.05 -6.15 27.01
CA GLN A 56 -2.06 -5.18 27.47
C GLN A 56 -1.18 -5.76 28.58
N ALA A 57 -1.76 -6.45 29.55
CA ALA A 57 -1.05 -7.13 30.64
C ALA A 57 -0.06 -8.17 30.09
N TYR A 58 -0.44 -8.93 29.05
CA TYR A 58 0.44 -9.90 28.40
C TYR A 58 1.67 -9.24 27.77
N ASN A 59 1.61 -7.96 27.40
CA ASN A 59 2.77 -7.23 26.89
C ASN A 59 3.84 -6.93 27.95
N TYR A 60 3.54 -7.10 29.24
CA TYR A 60 4.49 -6.97 30.35
C TYR A 60 5.20 -8.29 30.69
N VAL A 61 4.78 -9.42 30.10
CA VAL A 61 5.54 -10.68 30.20
C VAL A 61 6.83 -10.57 29.40
N GLN A 62 7.98 -10.93 29.96
CA GLN A 62 9.26 -10.83 29.24
C GLN A 62 9.27 -11.67 27.96
N LYS A 63 9.81 -11.13 26.87
CA LYS A 63 9.74 -11.75 25.53
C LYS A 63 10.37 -13.14 25.50
N ASP A 64 11.46 -13.34 26.22
CA ASP A 64 12.24 -14.59 26.21
C ASP A 64 11.47 -15.78 26.81
N ILE A 65 10.55 -15.51 27.75
CA ILE A 65 9.69 -16.53 28.36
C ILE A 65 8.31 -16.64 27.70
N ARG A 66 8.01 -15.84 26.66
CA ARG A 66 6.73 -15.95 25.95
C ARG A 66 6.74 -17.17 25.04
N PRO A 67 5.86 -18.16 25.23
CA PRO A 67 5.85 -19.36 24.43
C PRO A 67 5.67 -19.04 22.94
N SER A 68 6.44 -19.73 22.10
CA SER A 68 6.21 -19.76 20.66
C SER A 68 4.84 -20.35 20.37
N SER A 69 4.13 -19.83 19.36
CA SER A 69 2.87 -20.41 18.89
C SER A 69 3.03 -21.90 18.59
N PRO A 70 2.06 -22.77 18.94
CA PRO A 70 2.08 -24.19 18.59
C PRO A 70 2.21 -24.44 17.08
N PHE A 71 1.78 -23.48 16.26
CA PHE A 71 1.84 -23.52 14.79
C PHE A 71 3.05 -22.75 14.23
N SER A 72 4.02 -22.36 15.06
CA SER A 72 5.22 -21.66 14.61
C SER A 72 6.27 -22.63 14.07
N ILE A 73 6.84 -22.32 12.90
CA ILE A 73 8.03 -23.03 12.37
C ILE A 73 9.34 -22.48 12.93
N ASN A 74 9.32 -21.38 13.69
CA ASN A 74 10.56 -20.72 14.08
C ASN A 74 11.43 -21.61 14.98
N VAL A 75 10.83 -22.36 15.92
CA VAL A 75 11.58 -23.27 16.80
C VAL A 75 12.03 -24.52 16.03
N PRO A 76 11.18 -25.21 15.25
CA PRO A 76 11.65 -26.30 14.37
C PRO A 76 12.77 -25.89 13.41
N LEU A 77 12.67 -24.71 12.79
CA LEU A 77 13.67 -24.18 11.87
C LEU A 77 14.98 -23.87 12.60
N TYR A 78 14.89 -23.27 13.79
CA TYR A 78 16.06 -23.04 14.63
C TYR A 78 16.73 -24.36 15.03
N ASN A 79 15.95 -25.36 15.44
CA ASN A 79 16.45 -26.69 15.77
C ASN A 79 17.18 -27.32 14.58
N LEU A 80 16.64 -27.22 13.37
CA LEU A 80 17.21 -27.81 12.16
C LEU A 80 18.61 -27.25 11.84
N PHE A 81 18.82 -25.94 11.98
CA PHE A 81 20.08 -25.29 11.58
C PHE A 81 21.07 -25.10 12.74
N ASN A 82 20.58 -25.04 13.98
CA ASN A 82 21.36 -24.66 15.15
C ASN A 82 21.52 -25.78 16.18
N THR A 83 21.28 -27.03 15.81
CA THR A 83 21.61 -28.20 16.63
C THR A 83 22.76 -29.01 16.02
N LYS A 84 23.59 -29.61 16.88
CA LYS A 84 24.65 -30.55 16.53
C LYS A 84 24.83 -31.52 17.71
N ASP A 85 25.02 -32.81 17.44
CA ASP A 85 25.30 -33.83 18.46
C ASP A 85 24.29 -33.85 19.63
N GLY A 86 23.00 -33.63 19.31
CA GLY A 86 21.92 -33.64 20.29
C GLY A 86 21.85 -32.39 21.20
N ARG A 87 22.63 -31.34 20.93
CA ARG A 87 22.63 -30.08 21.69
C ARG A 87 22.54 -28.86 20.77
N TYR A 88 22.21 -27.69 21.32
CA TYR A 88 22.31 -26.43 20.58
C TYR A 88 23.77 -26.01 20.37
N LYS A 89 24.08 -25.50 19.17
CA LYS A 89 25.38 -24.92 18.84
C LYS A 89 25.63 -23.68 19.71
N THR A 90 26.86 -23.52 20.19
CA THR A 90 27.31 -22.33 20.94
C THR A 90 28.07 -21.33 20.06
N THR A 91 28.52 -21.77 18.88
CA THR A 91 29.25 -20.98 17.88
C THR A 91 28.63 -21.14 16.50
N ASP A 92 28.82 -20.16 15.61
CA ASP A 92 28.28 -20.15 14.24
C ASP A 92 26.75 -20.37 14.17
N ILE A 93 26.02 -19.69 15.05
CA ILE A 93 24.55 -19.72 15.09
C ILE A 93 24.01 -19.08 13.81
N LYS A 94 23.25 -19.86 13.04
CA LYS A 94 22.62 -19.41 11.80
C LYS A 94 21.37 -18.57 12.13
N PRO A 95 21.10 -17.49 11.37
CA PRO A 95 19.99 -16.58 11.60
C PRO A 95 18.64 -17.15 11.10
N PHE A 96 18.39 -18.44 11.27
CA PHE A 96 17.17 -19.12 10.83
C PHE A 96 16.34 -19.54 12.05
N GLY A 97 15.09 -19.05 12.13
CA GLY A 97 14.17 -19.35 13.23
C GLY A 97 14.51 -18.59 14.52
N THR A 98 13.88 -18.98 15.63
CA THR A 98 14.12 -18.41 16.98
C THR A 98 14.34 -19.54 17.99
N PRO A 99 15.24 -19.37 18.97
CA PRO A 99 15.42 -20.37 20.02
C PRO A 99 14.12 -20.60 20.80
N PRO A 100 13.92 -21.79 21.38
CA PRO A 100 12.79 -22.03 22.26
C PRO A 100 12.89 -21.15 23.52
N SER A 101 11.74 -20.73 24.03
CA SER A 101 11.64 -19.95 25.28
C SER A 101 12.03 -20.81 26.47
N ILE A 102 13.25 -20.64 26.98
CA ILE A 102 13.72 -21.34 28.18
C ILE A 102 13.12 -20.64 29.41
N LEU A 103 12.68 -21.43 30.38
CA LEU A 103 12.20 -20.94 31.66
C LEU A 103 13.34 -20.26 32.43
N ASP A 104 13.12 -19.01 32.81
CA ASP A 104 13.97 -18.27 33.74
C ASP A 104 13.07 -17.68 34.83
N SER A 105 13.24 -18.14 36.08
CA SER A 105 12.44 -17.69 37.23
C SER A 105 12.64 -16.20 37.52
N THR A 106 13.80 -15.63 37.19
CA THR A 106 14.08 -14.20 37.33
C THR A 106 13.20 -13.40 36.37
N LEU A 107 13.08 -13.84 35.11
CA LEU A 107 12.22 -13.20 34.13
C LEU A 107 10.73 -13.36 34.46
N VAL A 108 10.35 -14.47 35.09
CA VAL A 108 8.98 -14.67 35.63
C VAL A 108 8.71 -13.65 36.74
N GLU A 109 9.62 -13.46 37.69
CA GLU A 109 9.46 -12.51 38.79
C GLU A 109 9.44 -11.04 38.32
N ILE A 110 10.29 -10.72 37.34
CA ILE A 110 10.24 -9.42 36.66
C ILE A 110 8.88 -9.23 36.00
N SER A 111 8.38 -10.23 35.27
CA SER A 111 7.07 -10.15 34.60
C SER A 111 5.93 -9.96 35.61
N ARG A 112 5.94 -10.70 36.73
CA ARG A 112 4.98 -10.56 37.84
C ARG A 112 4.94 -9.11 38.35
N THR A 113 6.11 -8.56 38.66
CA THR A 113 6.28 -7.19 39.15
C THR A 113 5.77 -6.16 38.12
N GLN A 114 6.04 -6.36 36.84
CA GLN A 114 5.60 -5.46 35.78
C GLN A 114 4.08 -5.51 35.56
N ILE A 115 3.46 -6.70 35.61
CA ILE A 115 2.00 -6.85 35.55
C ILE A 115 1.34 -6.14 36.75
N GLU A 116 1.90 -6.28 37.95
CA GLU A 116 1.39 -5.59 39.14
C GLU A 116 1.48 -4.07 39.00
N LYS A 117 2.63 -3.54 38.55
CA LYS A 117 2.81 -2.11 38.25
C LYS A 117 1.84 -1.61 37.19
N PHE A 118 1.60 -2.40 36.16
CA PHE A 118 0.62 -2.08 35.12
C PHE A 118 -0.80 -1.95 35.71
N LEU A 119 -1.25 -2.90 36.52
CA LEU A 119 -2.56 -2.83 37.18
C LEU A 119 -2.68 -1.60 38.09
N LYS A 120 -1.65 -1.30 38.88
CA LYS A 120 -1.57 -0.06 39.67
C LYS A 120 -1.67 1.18 38.80
N GLY A 121 -0.99 1.19 37.66
CA GLY A 121 -1.10 2.23 36.63
C GLY A 121 -2.51 2.40 36.05
N LYS A 122 -3.32 1.34 36.04
CA LYS A 122 -4.74 1.34 35.64
C LYS A 122 -5.72 1.62 36.80
N GLY A 123 -5.24 2.13 37.93
CA GLY A 123 -6.09 2.56 39.04
C GLY A 123 -6.44 1.46 40.03
N TYR A 124 -5.76 0.32 39.97
CA TYR A 124 -5.86 -0.76 40.95
C TYR A 124 -4.70 -0.65 41.96
N PHE A 125 -4.70 0.38 42.81
CA PHE A 125 -3.56 0.69 43.69
C PHE A 125 -3.20 -0.43 44.67
N GLN A 126 -4.20 -1.22 45.08
CA GLN A 126 -4.03 -2.37 45.97
C GLN A 126 -3.67 -3.67 45.23
N ALA A 127 -3.46 -3.63 43.91
CA ALA A 127 -3.22 -4.83 43.13
C ALA A 127 -2.00 -5.61 43.63
N LYS A 128 -2.16 -6.92 43.74
CA LYS A 128 -1.08 -7.89 43.95
C LYS A 128 -1.11 -8.94 42.87
N VAL A 129 0.06 -9.35 42.40
CA VAL A 129 0.18 -10.43 41.40
C VAL A 129 1.09 -11.50 41.98
N THR A 130 0.63 -12.75 41.97
CA THR A 130 1.44 -13.93 42.31
C THR A 130 1.77 -14.72 41.05
N SER A 131 2.88 -15.45 41.07
CA SER A 131 3.30 -16.37 40.00
C SER A 131 3.34 -17.80 40.53
N ASP A 132 2.96 -18.75 39.67
CA ASP A 132 3.06 -20.19 39.89
C ASP A 132 3.73 -20.83 38.66
N ILE A 133 4.64 -21.78 38.89
CA ILE A 133 5.40 -22.46 37.84
C ILE A 133 5.20 -23.96 37.99
N LYS A 134 4.63 -24.60 36.97
CA LYS A 134 4.46 -26.06 36.91
C LYS A 134 5.36 -26.63 35.83
N VAL A 135 6.21 -27.58 36.19
CA VAL A 135 7.13 -28.24 35.27
C VAL A 135 6.79 -29.71 35.17
N LYS A 136 6.64 -30.22 33.94
CA LYS A 136 6.48 -31.65 33.65
C LYS A 136 7.17 -31.98 32.32
N ASP A 137 7.97 -33.04 32.27
CA ASP A 137 8.66 -33.50 31.05
C ASP A 137 9.46 -32.38 30.32
N LYS A 138 10.20 -31.56 31.09
CA LYS A 138 10.92 -30.36 30.63
C LYS A 138 10.04 -29.29 29.95
N LYS A 139 8.73 -29.31 30.20
CA LYS A 139 7.78 -28.29 29.74
C LYS A 139 7.28 -27.53 30.96
N ALA A 140 7.43 -26.21 30.92
CA ALA A 140 6.98 -25.30 31.96
C ALA A 140 5.67 -24.61 31.55
N GLU A 141 4.72 -24.55 32.49
CA GLU A 141 3.57 -23.67 32.45
C GLU A 141 3.72 -22.60 33.52
N VAL A 142 3.64 -21.33 33.12
CA VAL A 142 3.71 -20.18 34.04
C VAL A 142 2.32 -19.57 34.17
N LYS A 143 1.81 -19.48 35.39
CA LYS A 143 0.52 -18.85 35.70
C LYS A 143 0.74 -17.63 36.57
N PHE A 144 0.32 -16.47 36.08
CA PHE A 144 0.19 -15.26 36.89
C PHE A 144 -1.25 -15.16 37.38
N LYS A 145 -1.46 -14.93 38.67
CA LYS A 145 -2.78 -14.69 39.25
C LYS A 145 -2.80 -13.28 39.82
N ALA A 146 -3.65 -12.43 39.26
CA ALA A 146 -3.85 -11.08 39.77
C ALA A 146 -4.96 -11.06 40.83
N ASP A 147 -4.73 -10.32 41.90
CA ASP A 147 -5.78 -9.80 42.77
C ASP A 147 -5.78 -8.28 42.60
N PRO A 148 -6.64 -7.74 41.71
CA PRO A 148 -6.64 -6.31 41.40
C PRO A 148 -7.21 -5.44 42.53
N GLY A 149 -7.96 -6.00 43.49
CA GLY A 149 -8.63 -5.21 44.51
C GLY A 149 -9.65 -4.21 43.93
N ARG A 150 -9.85 -3.08 44.61
CA ARG A 150 -10.83 -2.04 44.21
C ARG A 150 -10.26 -1.10 43.16
N THR A 151 -11.07 -0.75 42.17
CA THR A 151 -10.76 0.28 41.18
C THR A 151 -10.93 1.68 41.77
N SER A 152 -9.95 2.55 41.51
CA SER A 152 -10.00 3.96 41.86
C SER A 152 -10.37 4.85 40.68
N PHE A 153 -11.20 5.85 40.94
CA PHE A 153 -11.71 6.84 40.01
C PHE A 153 -11.19 8.23 40.37
N ILE A 154 -11.05 9.09 39.37
CA ILE A 154 -10.63 10.48 39.56
C ILE A 154 -11.75 11.23 40.30
N GLY A 155 -11.48 11.74 41.50
CA GLY A 155 -12.40 12.56 42.28
C GLY A 155 -12.39 14.01 41.79
N LYS A 156 -11.38 14.77 42.21
CA LYS A 156 -11.16 16.16 41.84
C LYS A 156 -9.92 16.31 40.95
N LEU A 157 -10.02 17.21 39.97
CA LEU A 157 -8.88 17.68 39.18
C LEU A 157 -8.56 19.12 39.59
N SER A 158 -7.33 19.37 40.03
CA SER A 158 -6.82 20.71 40.31
C SER A 158 -5.50 20.97 39.57
N ASP A 159 -5.12 22.24 39.47
CA ASP A 159 -3.85 22.66 38.90
C ASP A 159 -3.10 23.60 39.85
N SER A 160 -1.78 23.53 39.80
CA SER A 160 -0.82 24.39 40.47
C SER A 160 0.17 24.88 39.41
N ILE A 161 -0.30 25.84 38.61
CA ILE A 161 0.48 26.50 37.55
C ILE A 161 0.78 27.93 38.00
N TYR A 162 2.04 28.20 38.35
CA TYR A 162 2.45 29.49 38.92
C TYR A 162 2.50 30.62 37.87
N THR A 163 3.02 30.35 36.67
CA THR A 163 3.19 31.36 35.63
C THR A 163 1.83 31.68 34.95
N PRO A 164 1.31 32.92 35.02
CA PRO A 164 -0.03 33.25 34.51
C PRO A 164 -0.22 32.98 33.01
N ASN A 165 0.79 33.28 32.19
CA ASN A 165 0.71 33.04 30.73
C ASN A 165 0.60 31.55 30.40
N ILE A 166 1.38 30.69 31.07
CA ILE A 166 1.30 29.23 30.90
C ILE A 166 -0.06 28.72 31.34
N LYS A 167 -0.57 29.22 32.47
CA LYS A 167 -1.89 28.87 32.98
C LYS A 167 -2.99 29.23 31.97
N GLY A 168 -2.93 30.45 31.41
CA GLY A 168 -3.85 30.92 30.37
C GLY A 168 -3.83 30.02 29.13
N ILE A 169 -2.65 29.71 28.60
CA ILE A 169 -2.50 28.84 27.43
C ILE A 169 -3.02 27.43 27.71
N TYR A 170 -2.70 26.87 28.88
CA TYR A 170 -3.19 25.55 29.27
C TYR A 170 -4.72 25.52 29.30
N HIS A 171 -5.39 26.45 29.99
CA HIS A 171 -6.84 26.44 30.09
C HIS A 171 -7.54 26.69 28.75
N ALA A 172 -6.96 27.52 27.88
CA ALA A 172 -7.49 27.78 26.54
C ALA A 172 -7.44 26.54 25.63
N GLU A 173 -6.36 25.75 25.72
CA GLU A 173 -6.11 24.61 24.83
C GLU A 173 -6.57 23.26 25.40
N LYS A 174 -6.71 23.14 26.73
CA LYS A 174 -7.01 21.88 27.44
C LYS A 174 -8.19 21.12 26.83
N SER A 175 -9.27 21.82 26.47
CA SER A 175 -10.48 21.20 25.92
C SER A 175 -10.26 20.47 24.60
N LYS A 176 -9.22 20.82 23.84
CA LYS A 176 -8.92 20.23 22.53
C LYS A 176 -8.22 18.87 22.62
N PHE A 177 -7.58 18.58 23.75
CA PHE A 177 -6.77 17.37 23.88
C PHE A 177 -7.05 16.55 25.15
N THR A 178 -7.55 17.14 26.23
CA THR A 178 -7.58 16.43 27.52
C THR A 178 -8.44 15.18 27.49
N HIS A 179 -7.88 14.07 27.98
CA HIS A 179 -8.62 12.84 28.25
C HIS A 179 -9.09 12.78 29.71
N LEU A 180 -8.64 13.70 30.57
CA LEU A 180 -8.89 13.66 32.00
C LEU A 180 -10.22 14.30 32.38
N ARG A 181 -11.05 13.56 33.11
CA ARG A 181 -12.35 14.02 33.61
C ARG A 181 -12.62 13.48 35.02
N PRO A 182 -13.26 14.25 35.90
CA PRO A 182 -13.81 13.70 37.14
C PRO A 182 -14.72 12.50 36.84
N GLY A 183 -14.62 11.46 37.65
CA GLY A 183 -15.40 10.22 37.54
C GLY A 183 -14.83 9.14 36.61
N MET A 184 -13.78 9.40 35.82
CA MET A 184 -13.14 8.34 35.02
C MET A 184 -12.21 7.47 35.88
N GLN A 185 -11.98 6.23 35.45
CA GLN A 185 -10.99 5.34 36.08
C GLN A 185 -9.58 5.96 35.97
N TYR A 186 -8.80 5.92 37.05
CA TYR A 186 -7.41 6.40 37.02
C TYR A 186 -6.60 5.60 36.00
N ASP A 187 -5.82 6.31 35.18
CA ASP A 187 -4.99 5.71 34.15
C ASP A 187 -3.70 6.53 33.93
N SER A 188 -2.56 5.94 34.24
CA SER A 188 -1.24 6.57 34.09
C SER A 188 -0.91 6.92 32.63
N ASP A 189 -1.48 6.18 31.67
CA ASP A 189 -1.27 6.46 30.24
C ASP A 189 -1.98 7.77 29.85
N SER A 190 -3.18 8.01 30.39
CA SER A 190 -3.90 9.27 30.23
C SER A 190 -3.14 10.47 30.83
N LEU A 191 -2.48 10.30 31.98
CA LEU A 191 -1.62 11.34 32.56
C LEU A 191 -0.37 11.61 31.72
N SER A 192 0.25 10.54 31.22
CA SER A 192 1.42 10.63 30.34
C SER A 192 1.07 11.32 29.02
N TYR A 193 -0.11 11.04 28.47
CA TYR A 193 -0.65 11.71 27.29
C TYR A 193 -0.89 13.20 27.56
N GLU A 194 -1.57 13.55 28.66
CA GLU A 194 -1.80 14.95 29.06
C GLU A 194 -0.47 15.71 29.19
N ARG A 195 0.54 15.12 29.84
CA ARG A 195 1.90 15.69 29.95
C ARG A 195 2.52 15.97 28.58
N GLU A 196 2.41 15.03 27.65
CA GLU A 196 2.98 15.20 26.32
C GLU A 196 2.26 16.31 25.54
N GLN A 197 0.94 16.41 25.67
CA GLN A 197 0.17 17.49 25.02
C GLN A 197 0.50 18.86 25.61
N ILE A 198 0.60 18.99 26.94
CA ILE A 198 1.01 20.25 27.58
C ILE A 198 2.41 20.64 27.11
N TYR A 199 3.38 19.71 27.13
CA TYR A 199 4.73 19.96 26.63
C TYR A 199 4.72 20.49 25.20
N ARG A 200 3.95 19.83 24.32
CA ARG A 200 3.81 20.22 22.92
C ARG A 200 3.17 21.60 22.78
N VAL A 201 2.03 21.86 23.43
CA VAL A 201 1.33 23.15 23.39
C VAL A 201 2.25 24.29 23.83
N MET A 202 3.03 24.11 24.90
CA MET A 202 3.98 25.14 25.34
C MET A 202 5.08 25.38 24.29
N LYS A 203 5.63 24.31 23.70
CA LYS A 203 6.62 24.42 22.62
C LYS A 203 6.06 25.03 21.34
N GLU A 204 4.76 24.87 21.06
CA GLU A 204 4.05 25.52 19.95
C GLU A 204 3.80 27.02 20.19
N ASN A 205 3.88 27.47 21.44
CA ASN A 205 3.65 28.86 21.85
C ASN A 205 4.95 29.58 22.27
N GLY A 206 6.09 29.26 21.67
CA GLY A 206 7.34 30.00 21.87
C GLY A 206 8.22 29.54 23.04
N TYR A 207 7.76 28.63 23.91
CA TYR A 207 8.54 28.22 25.09
C TYR A 207 9.60 27.16 24.77
N PHE A 208 10.66 27.56 24.09
CA PHE A 208 11.73 26.66 23.59
C PHE A 208 12.34 25.75 24.67
N TYR A 209 12.66 26.30 25.85
CA TYR A 209 13.26 25.57 26.98
C TYR A 209 12.24 24.92 27.91
N PHE A 210 10.96 24.84 27.52
CA PHE A 210 9.96 24.10 28.30
C PHE A 210 10.22 22.60 28.15
N LEU A 211 10.54 21.91 29.25
CA LEU A 211 10.89 20.50 29.27
C LEU A 211 9.81 19.65 29.96
N ARG A 212 9.69 18.38 29.55
CA ARG A 212 8.74 17.43 30.13
C ARG A 212 8.81 17.29 31.66
N PRO A 213 9.99 17.31 32.32
CA PRO A 213 10.07 17.21 33.78
C PRO A 213 9.42 18.36 34.56
N TYR A 214 9.11 19.49 33.91
CA TYR A 214 8.37 20.57 34.55
C TYR A 214 6.89 20.24 34.78
N ILE A 215 6.37 19.19 34.13
CA ILE A 215 4.97 18.77 34.25
C ILE A 215 4.90 17.47 35.05
N ASN A 216 4.28 17.53 36.22
CA ASN A 216 4.06 16.37 37.09
C ASN A 216 2.62 16.33 37.59
N PHE A 217 2.16 15.13 37.95
CA PHE A 217 0.86 14.93 38.59
C PHE A 217 1.08 14.38 39.99
N ASP A 218 0.52 15.03 41.00
CA ASP A 218 0.38 14.43 42.31
C ASP A 218 -0.89 13.58 42.32
N VAL A 219 -0.75 12.34 42.76
CA VAL A 219 -1.89 11.45 43.03
C VAL A 219 -2.15 11.51 44.52
N ILE A 220 -3.23 12.19 44.91
CA ILE A 220 -3.60 12.42 46.30
C ILE A 220 -4.65 11.36 46.66
N GLU A 221 -4.25 10.43 47.52
CA GLU A 221 -5.17 9.43 48.07
C GLU A 221 -6.22 10.12 48.95
N THR A 222 -7.48 9.73 48.79
CA THR A 222 -8.58 10.27 49.59
C THR A 222 -9.01 9.25 50.65
N THR A 223 -9.84 9.68 51.61
CA THR A 223 -10.43 8.77 52.61
C THR A 223 -11.33 7.70 51.98
N ASP A 224 -11.91 7.97 50.81
CA ASP A 224 -12.58 6.98 49.98
C ASP A 224 -11.55 6.29 49.08
N VAL A 225 -11.22 5.04 49.40
CA VAL A 225 -10.29 4.19 48.61
C VAL A 225 -10.73 3.95 47.16
N LYS A 226 -11.96 4.35 46.78
CA LYS A 226 -12.43 4.35 45.38
C LYS A 226 -12.13 5.65 44.65
N LYS A 227 -11.57 6.67 45.31
CA LYS A 227 -11.33 7.99 44.74
C LYS A 227 -9.89 8.45 44.97
N VAL A 228 -9.32 9.04 43.93
CA VAL A 228 -8.05 9.76 43.97
C VAL A 228 -8.21 11.13 43.39
N ASP A 229 -7.65 12.13 44.04
CA ASP A 229 -7.60 13.50 43.52
C ASP A 229 -6.28 13.68 42.77
N LEU A 230 -6.33 14.40 41.66
CA LEU A 230 -5.14 14.71 40.87
C LEU A 230 -4.85 16.20 40.91
N ARG A 231 -3.59 16.54 41.14
CA ARG A 231 -3.08 17.90 41.03
C ARG A 231 -2.01 17.98 39.95
N LEU A 232 -2.29 18.73 38.88
CA LEU A 232 -1.31 19.05 37.85
C LEU A 232 -0.36 20.13 38.38
N ASN A 233 0.93 19.82 38.46
CA ASN A 233 1.97 20.78 38.80
C ASN A 233 2.77 21.14 37.54
N VAL A 234 2.87 22.44 37.26
CA VAL A 234 3.80 22.97 36.26
C VAL A 234 4.82 23.86 36.96
N THR A 235 6.03 23.34 37.10
CA THR A 235 7.13 24.02 37.80
C THR A 235 7.88 24.97 36.88
N ASN A 236 8.53 25.97 37.49
CA ASN A 236 9.39 26.92 36.79
C ASN A 236 10.83 26.38 36.69
N PRO A 237 11.59 26.76 35.64
CA PRO A 237 13.01 26.46 35.56
C PRO A 237 13.79 27.19 36.68
N PRO A 238 15.01 26.74 37.01
CA PRO A 238 15.87 27.42 37.98
C PRO A 238 16.17 28.89 37.64
N SER A 239 16.10 29.25 36.35
CA SER A 239 16.32 30.60 35.83
C SER A 239 15.14 31.56 36.00
N GLY A 240 14.07 31.14 36.69
CA GLY A 240 12.88 31.94 36.98
C GLY A 240 11.69 31.57 36.10
N ASN A 241 10.95 32.56 35.61
CA ASN A 241 9.75 32.30 34.79
C ASN A 241 10.13 31.76 33.41
N HIS A 242 9.25 30.92 32.86
CA HIS A 242 9.35 30.44 31.48
C HIS A 242 9.28 31.61 30.49
N LYS A 243 10.25 31.67 29.56
CA LYS A 243 10.37 32.73 28.56
C LYS A 243 9.99 32.21 27.17
N GLN A 244 9.34 33.06 26.38
CA GLN A 244 9.11 32.82 24.96
C GLN A 244 10.33 33.28 24.16
N TYR A 245 10.62 32.57 23.07
CA TYR A 245 11.76 32.83 22.20
C TYR A 245 11.33 33.04 20.76
N ASN A 246 12.01 33.94 20.07
CA ASN A 246 11.86 34.14 18.62
C ASN A 246 13.05 33.54 17.87
N ILE A 247 12.82 33.15 16.62
CA ILE A 247 13.83 32.64 15.72
C ILE A 247 14.74 33.79 15.27
N GLY A 248 16.05 33.61 15.47
CA GLY A 248 17.10 34.49 14.99
C GLY A 248 17.54 34.14 13.57
N THR A 249 18.85 34.21 13.31
CA THR A 249 19.41 33.81 12.01
C THR A 249 19.54 32.29 11.97
N THR A 250 19.02 31.68 10.90
CA THR A 250 19.19 30.24 10.65
C THR A 250 20.51 29.99 9.95
N TYR A 251 21.28 29.00 10.41
CA TYR A 251 22.54 28.59 9.83
C TYR A 251 22.39 27.19 9.23
N MET A 252 22.29 27.10 7.91
CA MET A 252 22.17 25.83 7.20
C MET A 252 23.53 25.44 6.62
N ILE A 253 24.05 24.30 7.07
CA ILE A 253 25.38 23.82 6.71
C ILE A 253 25.27 22.41 6.14
N ILE A 254 25.78 22.21 4.93
CA ILE A 254 25.89 20.89 4.29
C ILE A 254 27.32 20.38 4.44
N ALA A 255 27.45 19.15 4.94
CA ALA A 255 28.73 18.46 5.09
C ALA A 255 29.44 18.21 3.74
N PRO A 256 30.78 18.10 3.71
CA PRO A 256 31.55 17.93 2.47
C PRO A 256 31.30 16.59 1.77
N SER A 257 31.04 15.53 2.54
CA SER A 257 30.80 14.17 2.04
C SER A 257 29.72 13.46 2.86
N PRO A 258 29.28 12.27 2.41
CA PRO A 258 28.44 11.40 3.22
C PRO A 258 29.08 10.92 4.52
N ASP A 259 30.37 11.17 4.79
CA ASP A 259 31.04 10.71 6.00
C ASP A 259 30.71 11.59 7.22
N GLY A 260 30.22 12.81 6.98
CA GLY A 260 29.79 13.74 8.02
C GLY A 260 30.56 15.04 8.01
N PHE A 261 30.47 15.77 9.12
CA PHE A 261 31.15 17.05 9.32
C PHE A 261 32.58 16.84 9.84
N PRO A 262 33.54 17.70 9.46
CA PRO A 262 34.85 17.74 10.10
C PRO A 262 34.73 18.30 11.53
N ASP A 263 35.74 18.03 12.37
CA ASP A 263 35.74 18.38 13.80
C ASP A 263 35.58 19.89 14.10
N SER A 264 35.91 20.77 13.14
CA SER A 264 35.89 22.23 13.31
C SER A 264 34.87 22.93 12.40
N LEU A 265 33.60 22.92 12.79
CA LEU A 265 32.51 23.58 12.05
C LEU A 265 32.49 25.11 12.13
N ARG A 266 33.05 25.69 13.21
CA ARG A 266 32.92 27.13 13.54
C ARG A 266 33.54 28.09 12.52
N ASN A 267 34.51 27.63 11.71
CA ASN A 267 35.26 28.50 10.79
C ASN A 267 34.65 28.59 9.38
N TYR A 268 33.56 27.86 9.09
CA TYR A 268 33.02 27.72 7.74
C TYR A 268 31.67 28.42 7.53
N VAL A 269 31.22 29.24 8.48
CA VAL A 269 29.90 29.86 8.41
C VAL A 269 29.97 31.13 7.55
N ASN A 270 29.22 31.14 6.44
CA ASN A 270 29.07 32.34 5.63
C ASN A 270 28.32 33.41 6.45
N ARG A 271 28.82 34.65 6.47
CA ARG A 271 28.15 35.76 7.17
C ARG A 271 27.03 36.38 6.33
N ASP A 272 27.01 36.12 5.03
CA ASP A 272 25.95 36.59 4.14
C ASP A 272 24.67 35.80 4.39
N THR A 273 23.59 36.53 4.66
CA THR A 273 22.26 35.95 4.86
C THR A 273 21.37 36.26 3.66
N THR A 274 20.57 35.28 3.26
CA THR A 274 19.50 35.47 2.28
C THR A 274 18.21 35.03 2.93
N ARG A 275 17.22 35.94 3.04
CA ARG A 275 15.94 35.68 3.74
C ARG A 275 16.13 35.23 5.20
N GLY A 276 17.12 35.79 5.90
CA GLY A 276 17.42 35.44 7.30
C GLY A 276 18.16 34.12 7.49
N VAL A 277 18.60 33.47 6.41
CA VAL A 277 19.35 32.20 6.45
C VAL A 277 20.77 32.40 5.91
N SER A 278 21.76 31.99 6.69
CA SER A 278 23.13 31.75 6.22
C SER A 278 23.21 30.33 5.66
N PHE A 279 23.65 30.20 4.40
CA PHE A 279 23.77 28.91 3.72
C PHE A 279 25.23 28.64 3.37
N THR A 280 25.77 27.55 3.91
CA THR A 280 27.12 27.03 3.62
C THR A 280 26.99 25.62 3.07
N ASP A 281 27.45 25.40 1.83
CA ASP A 281 27.60 24.05 1.26
C ASP A 281 29.08 23.69 1.11
N LEU A 282 29.61 22.88 2.03
CA LEU A 282 31.00 22.42 1.98
C LEU A 282 31.26 21.43 0.84
N SER A 283 30.22 20.77 0.32
CA SER A 283 30.33 19.83 -0.79
C SER A 283 30.37 20.53 -2.16
N LYS A 284 29.84 21.76 -2.24
CA LYS A 284 29.62 22.53 -3.48
C LYS A 284 28.73 21.82 -4.52
N ARG A 285 27.92 20.84 -4.08
CA ARG A 285 27.06 20.00 -4.93
C ARG A 285 25.59 20.38 -4.87
N TYR A 286 25.22 21.39 -4.11
CA TYR A 286 23.83 21.76 -3.89
C TYR A 286 23.56 23.24 -4.18
N ARG A 287 22.43 23.50 -4.83
CA ARG A 287 21.89 24.85 -5.04
C ARG A 287 21.16 25.27 -3.78
N ARG A 288 21.42 26.50 -3.35
CA ARG A 288 20.82 27.13 -2.17
C ARG A 288 19.28 27.16 -2.23
N ASN A 289 18.71 27.72 -3.30
CA ASN A 289 17.27 28.05 -3.33
C ASN A 289 16.32 26.84 -3.27
N PRO A 290 16.59 25.71 -3.96
CA PRO A 290 15.78 24.50 -3.82
C PRO A 290 15.71 23.96 -2.39
N ILE A 291 16.83 24.01 -1.65
CA ILE A 291 16.89 23.50 -0.27
C ILE A 291 16.25 24.50 0.70
N LEU A 292 16.62 25.78 0.63
CA LEU A 292 16.09 26.84 1.51
C LEU A 292 14.57 27.03 1.42
N ARG A 293 13.92 26.51 0.38
CA ARG A 293 12.45 26.53 0.28
C ARG A 293 11.78 25.77 1.40
N TYR A 294 12.42 24.70 1.87
CA TYR A 294 11.89 23.77 2.86
C TYR A 294 12.35 24.08 4.28
N ASP A 295 12.98 25.25 4.48
CA ASP A 295 13.20 25.83 5.80
C ASP A 295 11.97 26.64 6.22
N PHE A 296 11.27 26.20 7.25
CA PHE A 296 10.10 26.87 7.84
C PHE A 296 10.44 27.66 9.10
N LEU A 297 11.70 27.68 9.54
CA LEU A 297 12.16 28.47 10.68
C LEU A 297 12.53 29.88 10.19
N LYS A 298 11.55 30.80 10.18
CA LYS A 298 11.76 32.16 9.66
C LYS A 298 12.25 33.11 10.74
N ARG A 299 13.30 33.87 10.42
CA ARG A 299 13.83 34.94 11.29
C ARG A 299 12.74 35.92 11.69
N GLY A 300 12.61 36.17 12.99
CA GLY A 300 11.66 37.11 13.59
C GLY A 300 10.37 36.46 14.08
N GLU A 301 10.01 35.27 13.58
CA GLU A 301 8.83 34.54 14.04
C GLU A 301 9.05 33.97 15.46
N MET A 302 7.96 33.80 16.20
CA MET A 302 7.98 33.09 17.49
C MET A 302 8.33 31.62 17.25
N TYR A 303 9.11 31.02 18.16
CA TYR A 303 9.45 29.61 18.08
C TYR A 303 8.18 28.74 18.09
N ASP A 304 8.10 27.83 17.13
CA ASP A 304 7.06 26.82 17.06
C ASP A 304 7.69 25.50 16.65
N ILE A 305 7.58 24.49 17.52
CA ILE A 305 8.09 23.14 17.27
C ILE A 305 7.48 22.49 16.02
N ARG A 306 6.29 22.92 15.57
CA ARG A 306 5.68 22.44 14.32
C ARG A 306 6.52 22.84 13.11
N ASN A 307 7.08 24.05 13.10
CA ASN A 307 7.93 24.53 12.01
C ASN A 307 9.30 23.84 12.02
N GLU A 308 9.83 23.51 13.20
CA GLU A 308 11.04 22.68 13.34
C GLU A 308 10.84 21.29 12.76
N ASN A 309 9.78 20.59 13.21
CA ASN A 309 9.43 19.25 12.71
C ASN A 309 9.15 19.27 11.21
N LEU A 310 8.41 20.28 10.72
CA LEU A 310 8.14 20.43 9.29
C LEU A 310 9.42 20.68 8.47
N THR A 311 10.36 21.48 8.99
CA THR A 311 11.66 21.70 8.36
C THR A 311 12.48 20.41 8.31
N TYR A 312 12.54 19.67 9.42
CA TYR A 312 13.18 18.37 9.49
C TYR A 312 12.57 17.40 8.46
N ASP A 313 11.25 17.22 8.51
CA ASP A 313 10.52 16.28 7.65
C ASP A 313 10.73 16.60 6.17
N ARG A 314 10.63 17.88 5.77
CA ARG A 314 10.78 18.26 4.35
C ARG A 314 12.21 18.14 3.86
N LEU A 315 13.20 18.50 4.67
CA LEU A 315 14.61 18.34 4.29
C LEU A 315 15.00 16.85 4.22
N TYR A 316 14.42 16.01 5.07
CA TYR A 316 14.60 14.56 5.02
C TYR A 316 13.90 13.96 3.78
N GLU A 317 12.66 14.37 3.50
CA GLU A 317 11.87 13.93 2.33
C GLU A 317 12.50 14.30 0.99
N LEU A 318 13.38 15.33 0.91
CA LEU A 318 14.14 15.63 -0.31
C LEU A 318 15.00 14.45 -0.77
N ASN A 319 15.27 13.49 0.12
CA ASN A 319 16.00 12.26 -0.16
C ASN A 319 17.39 12.49 -0.80
N ILE A 320 18.04 13.59 -0.42
CA ILE A 320 19.44 13.92 -0.75
C ILE A 320 20.34 14.04 0.48
N PHE A 321 19.76 13.95 1.69
CA PHE A 321 20.47 13.93 2.96
C PHE A 321 20.18 12.62 3.69
N LYS A 322 21.21 11.98 4.26
CA LYS A 322 21.05 10.78 5.12
C LYS A 322 20.70 11.15 6.55
N ASN A 323 21.10 12.36 6.96
CA ASN A 323 20.88 12.87 8.30
C ASN A 323 20.58 14.37 8.22
N VAL A 324 19.56 14.78 8.97
CA VAL A 324 19.18 16.17 9.19
C VAL A 324 19.22 16.36 10.70
N LYS A 325 19.97 17.35 11.18
CA LYS A 325 20.02 17.68 12.60
C LYS A 325 19.74 19.16 12.76
N ILE A 326 18.80 19.52 13.62
CA ILE A 326 18.48 20.91 13.94
C ILE A 326 18.92 21.14 15.39
N ASP A 327 20.02 21.86 15.55
CA ASP A 327 20.48 22.36 16.84
C ASP A 327 20.08 23.84 17.00
N TYR A 328 20.21 24.37 18.20
CA TYR A 328 20.00 25.79 18.47
C TYR A 328 21.16 26.29 19.32
N TYR A 329 21.57 27.53 19.07
CA TYR A 329 22.45 28.25 19.99
C TYR A 329 21.86 29.60 20.34
N ASN A 330 22.02 29.97 21.60
CA ASN A 330 21.70 31.30 22.07
C ASN A 330 23.00 32.12 22.09
N GLN A 331 23.03 33.21 21.32
CA GLN A 331 24.19 34.09 21.24
C GLN A 331 24.29 35.01 22.47
N ASP A 332 23.16 35.31 23.11
CA ASP A 332 23.08 36.22 24.26
C ASP A 332 22.01 35.72 25.23
N SER A 333 22.45 35.30 26.42
CA SER A 333 21.57 34.79 27.48
C SER A 333 20.46 35.77 27.92
N THR A 334 20.62 37.07 27.63
CA THR A 334 19.63 38.12 27.91
C THR A 334 18.63 38.33 26.76
N SER A 335 19.00 37.91 25.55
CA SER A 335 18.15 37.98 24.37
C SER A 335 17.19 36.79 24.31
N ASN A 336 15.89 37.05 24.15
CA ASN A 336 14.87 36.04 23.88
C ASN A 336 14.91 35.57 22.42
N LYS A 337 16.11 35.31 21.88
CA LYS A 337 16.35 34.89 20.50
C LYS A 337 17.17 33.61 20.47
N ILE A 338 16.74 32.66 19.67
CA ILE A 338 17.47 31.41 19.43
C ILE A 338 17.82 31.31 17.95
N ASN A 339 19.06 30.95 17.65
CA ASN A 339 19.53 30.81 16.27
C ASN A 339 19.56 29.31 15.91
N PRO A 340 18.74 28.85 14.95
CA PRO A 340 18.77 27.47 14.50
C PRO A 340 20.06 27.16 13.72
N ILE A 341 20.63 25.99 13.94
CA ILE A 341 21.72 25.41 13.15
C ILE A 341 21.22 24.11 12.53
N ILE A 342 20.99 24.14 11.22
CA ILE A 342 20.54 22.99 10.44
C ILE A 342 21.78 22.34 9.82
N LEU A 343 22.16 21.19 10.36
CA LEU A 343 23.28 20.37 9.92
C LEU A 343 22.77 19.25 9.01
N LEU A 344 23.17 19.30 7.74
CA LEU A 344 22.76 18.37 6.70
C LEU A 344 23.93 17.49 6.28
N THR A 345 23.79 16.17 6.43
CA THR A 345 24.77 15.22 5.90
C THR A 345 24.27 14.62 4.59
N PRO A 346 24.96 14.85 3.46
CA PRO A 346 24.63 14.25 2.17
C PRO A 346 24.48 12.73 2.22
N GLN A 347 23.58 12.18 1.41
CA GLN A 347 23.58 10.75 1.08
C GLN A 347 24.25 10.49 -0.27
N LYS A 348 24.50 9.22 -0.59
CA LYS A 348 24.93 8.83 -1.94
C LYS A 348 23.78 9.11 -2.91
N VAL A 349 23.97 10.03 -3.85
CA VAL A 349 22.91 10.50 -4.75
C VAL A 349 22.74 9.67 -6.02
N MET A 350 23.71 8.82 -6.36
CA MET A 350 23.68 7.96 -7.55
C MET A 350 23.51 6.50 -7.16
N SER A 351 22.65 5.79 -7.89
CA SER A 351 22.47 4.34 -7.74
C SER A 351 22.17 3.68 -9.07
N ASN A 352 22.59 2.43 -9.21
CA ASN A 352 22.20 1.55 -10.30
C ASN A 352 21.40 0.39 -9.72
N ARG A 353 20.20 0.14 -10.25
CA ARG A 353 19.37 -1.03 -9.91
C ARG A 353 19.26 -1.93 -11.13
N VAL A 354 19.82 -3.14 -11.03
CA VAL A 354 19.72 -4.18 -12.07
C VAL A 354 18.69 -5.19 -11.62
N GLU A 355 17.68 -5.43 -12.46
CA GLU A 355 16.56 -6.34 -12.19
C GLU A 355 16.45 -7.34 -13.34
N GLY A 356 16.30 -8.61 -12.99
CA GLY A 356 16.09 -9.71 -13.93
C GLY A 356 14.74 -10.38 -13.67
N GLU A 357 13.96 -10.59 -14.72
CA GLU A 357 12.66 -11.25 -14.67
C GLU A 357 12.65 -12.43 -15.66
N VAL A 358 12.12 -13.58 -15.24
CA VAL A 358 11.96 -14.75 -16.09
C VAL A 358 10.46 -15.03 -16.23
N PRO A 359 9.80 -14.52 -17.29
CA PRO A 359 8.40 -14.82 -17.53
C PRO A 359 8.21 -16.28 -17.96
N PHE A 360 7.30 -16.98 -17.28
CA PHE A 360 6.85 -18.32 -17.63
C PHE A 360 5.38 -18.28 -18.02
N ASN A 361 5.10 -18.37 -19.33
CA ASN A 361 3.75 -18.51 -19.84
C ASN A 361 3.58 -19.91 -20.43
N GLY A 362 2.33 -20.39 -20.62
CA GLY A 362 2.00 -21.76 -21.04
C GLY A 362 2.48 -22.23 -22.43
N GLY A 363 3.49 -21.59 -23.00
CA GLY A 363 4.12 -21.90 -24.28
C GLY A 363 5.33 -21.01 -24.62
N THR A 364 5.71 -20.07 -23.75
CA THR A 364 6.91 -19.25 -23.93
C THR A 364 7.73 -19.18 -22.64
N VAL A 365 9.04 -19.16 -22.80
CA VAL A 365 10.00 -18.83 -21.74
C VAL A 365 10.85 -17.68 -22.23
N GLY A 366 11.13 -16.74 -21.35
CA GLY A 366 12.00 -15.62 -21.70
C GLY A 366 12.79 -15.14 -20.52
N PHE A 367 13.61 -14.15 -20.77
CA PHE A 367 14.23 -13.35 -19.74
C PHE A 367 14.10 -11.88 -20.11
N THR A 368 13.96 -11.05 -19.09
CA THR A 368 13.94 -9.60 -19.21
C THR A 368 14.96 -9.05 -18.25
N LEU A 369 15.80 -8.15 -18.74
CA LEU A 369 16.81 -7.45 -17.96
C LEU A 369 16.47 -5.97 -18.00
N SER A 370 16.45 -5.33 -16.85
CA SER A 370 16.35 -3.87 -16.76
C SER A 370 17.42 -3.31 -15.86
N ASN A 371 18.02 -2.21 -16.30
CA ASN A 371 18.87 -1.37 -15.48
C ASN A 371 18.20 0.00 -15.32
N THR A 372 18.06 0.45 -14.08
CA THR A 372 17.60 1.79 -13.74
C THR A 372 18.74 2.54 -13.08
N TYR A 373 19.28 3.53 -13.78
CA TYR A 373 20.19 4.52 -13.21
C TYR A 373 19.37 5.64 -12.59
N THR A 374 19.64 5.96 -11.32
CA THR A 374 18.99 7.04 -10.59
C THR A 374 20.04 8.04 -10.11
N ASN A 375 19.77 9.33 -10.28
CA ASN A 375 20.51 10.43 -9.66
C ASN A 375 19.52 11.36 -8.93
N ASN A 376 19.54 11.35 -7.60
CA ASN A 376 18.62 12.13 -6.74
C ASN A 376 18.95 13.63 -6.68
N ASN A 377 20.01 14.11 -7.34
CA ASN A 377 20.42 15.51 -7.31
C ASN A 377 20.99 15.98 -8.66
N PHE A 378 20.30 15.66 -9.76
CA PHE A 378 20.83 15.79 -11.11
C PHE A 378 21.23 17.22 -11.50
N PHE A 379 20.39 18.22 -11.21
CA PHE A 379 20.70 19.65 -11.42
C PHE A 379 21.06 20.37 -10.12
N ARG A 380 21.55 19.61 -9.11
CA ARG A 380 21.97 20.11 -7.81
C ARG A 380 20.83 20.73 -6.96
N GLY A 381 19.57 20.60 -7.36
CA GLY A 381 18.40 21.13 -6.65
C GLY A 381 17.45 20.06 -6.11
N ALA A 382 17.99 18.88 -5.75
CA ALA A 382 17.22 17.70 -5.34
C ALA A 382 16.28 17.15 -6.43
N GLU A 383 16.61 17.38 -7.70
CA GLU A 383 15.89 16.75 -8.81
C GLU A 383 16.30 15.29 -8.93
N ARG A 384 15.30 14.40 -8.94
CA ARG A 384 15.50 12.97 -9.19
C ARG A 384 15.41 12.70 -10.68
N PHE A 385 16.54 12.35 -11.28
CA PHE A 385 16.64 11.84 -12.63
C PHE A 385 16.66 10.31 -12.61
N GLU A 386 15.85 9.67 -13.44
CA GLU A 386 15.89 8.23 -13.66
C GLU A 386 15.99 7.91 -15.14
N LEU A 387 16.97 7.09 -15.50
CA LEU A 387 17.12 6.50 -16.82
C LEU A 387 16.97 4.99 -16.69
N GLN A 388 15.91 4.44 -17.27
CA GLN A 388 15.65 3.01 -17.31
C GLN A 388 15.85 2.47 -18.72
N VAL A 389 16.72 1.48 -18.84
CA VAL A 389 16.89 0.68 -20.05
C VAL A 389 16.42 -0.73 -19.73
N LYS A 390 15.47 -1.24 -20.51
CA LYS A 390 14.88 -2.57 -20.33
C LYS A 390 14.88 -3.31 -21.68
N GLY A 391 15.36 -4.54 -21.66
CA GLY A 391 15.39 -5.44 -22.81
C GLY A 391 14.85 -6.81 -22.42
N GLY A 392 13.99 -7.38 -23.25
CA GLY A 392 13.38 -8.69 -23.01
C GLY A 392 13.40 -9.54 -24.27
N LEU A 393 13.74 -10.82 -24.10
CA LEU A 393 13.67 -11.83 -25.15
C LEU A 393 12.77 -12.95 -24.67
N GLN A 394 11.82 -13.37 -25.51
CA GLN A 394 11.01 -14.56 -25.24
C GLN A 394 11.04 -15.51 -26.42
N SER A 395 11.22 -16.79 -26.09
CA SER A 395 11.24 -17.89 -27.04
C SER A 395 10.03 -18.78 -26.85
N ARG A 396 9.57 -19.40 -27.93
CA ARG A 396 8.52 -20.41 -27.89
C ARG A 396 9.10 -21.75 -27.43
N ILE A 397 8.37 -22.45 -26.58
CA ILE A 397 8.76 -23.78 -26.08
C ILE A 397 8.06 -24.82 -26.94
N GLY A 398 8.83 -25.64 -27.69
CA GLY A 398 8.30 -26.73 -28.51
C GLY A 398 9.32 -27.86 -28.74
N ASN A 399 8.84 -29.10 -28.87
CA ASN A 399 9.55 -30.31 -29.36
C ASN A 399 11.02 -30.51 -28.92
N GLY A 400 11.36 -30.27 -27.65
CA GLY A 400 12.73 -30.49 -27.17
C GLY A 400 13.79 -29.54 -27.75
N ALA A 401 13.37 -28.46 -28.41
CA ALA A 401 14.26 -27.43 -28.93
C ALA A 401 14.84 -26.57 -27.80
N SER A 402 16.08 -26.11 -27.98
CA SER A 402 16.77 -25.24 -27.01
C SER A 402 15.98 -23.94 -26.79
N PRO A 403 15.85 -23.45 -25.53
CA PRO A 403 15.13 -22.22 -25.17
C PRO A 403 15.59 -20.94 -25.88
N PHE A 404 16.68 -20.96 -26.66
CA PHE A 404 17.20 -19.78 -27.38
C PHE A 404 17.19 -19.92 -28.91
N SER A 405 16.65 -21.02 -29.44
CA SER A 405 16.63 -21.30 -30.89
C SER A 405 15.54 -20.54 -31.67
N ASP A 406 14.43 -20.21 -31.02
CA ASP A 406 13.28 -19.55 -31.64
C ASP A 406 12.84 -18.33 -30.82
N ILE A 407 13.67 -17.28 -30.85
CA ILE A 407 13.39 -15.99 -30.23
C ILE A 407 12.33 -15.28 -31.09
N TYR A 408 11.10 -15.33 -30.60
CA TYR A 408 9.93 -14.80 -31.31
C TYR A 408 9.54 -13.40 -30.83
N GLN A 409 9.78 -13.04 -29.57
CA GLN A 409 9.49 -11.71 -29.04
C GLN A 409 10.77 -11.02 -28.58
N ARG A 410 10.95 -9.76 -29.01
CA ARG A 410 12.06 -8.89 -28.62
C ARG A 410 11.50 -7.54 -28.22
N ASP A 411 11.57 -7.25 -26.93
CA ASP A 411 11.11 -6.00 -26.36
C ASP A 411 12.32 -5.15 -25.96
N PHE A 412 12.28 -3.87 -26.29
CA PHE A 412 13.26 -2.90 -25.88
C PHE A 412 12.53 -1.62 -25.46
N SER A 413 12.85 -1.09 -24.30
CA SER A 413 12.34 0.20 -23.86
C SER A 413 13.40 1.04 -23.19
N ILE A 414 13.43 2.32 -23.55
CA ILE A 414 14.22 3.34 -22.89
C ILE A 414 13.26 4.39 -22.32
N SER A 415 13.34 4.60 -21.01
CA SER A 415 12.50 5.57 -20.30
C SER A 415 13.37 6.51 -19.51
N SER A 416 13.09 7.80 -19.59
CA SER A 416 13.76 8.85 -18.85
C SER A 416 12.73 9.68 -18.10
N SER A 417 12.99 9.97 -16.83
CA SER A 417 12.14 10.84 -16.04
C SER A 417 12.96 11.81 -15.18
N ILE A 418 12.44 13.03 -15.02
CA ILE A 418 12.98 14.04 -14.12
C ILE A 418 11.85 14.48 -13.21
N SER A 419 11.99 14.20 -11.91
CA SER A 419 11.08 14.67 -10.88
C SER A 419 11.71 15.83 -10.11
N VAL A 420 11.07 16.99 -10.18
CA VAL A 420 11.47 18.21 -9.47
C VAL A 420 10.60 18.34 -8.23
N PRO A 421 11.15 18.53 -7.02
CA PRO A 421 10.39 18.61 -5.77
C PRO A 421 9.70 19.98 -5.62
N ARG A 422 8.84 20.32 -6.59
CA ARG A 422 7.96 21.50 -6.62
C ARG A 422 6.92 21.37 -7.71
N LEU A 423 5.82 22.12 -7.60
CA LEU A 423 4.95 22.35 -8.76
C LEU A 423 5.57 23.40 -9.70
N MET A 424 5.74 23.04 -10.96
CA MET A 424 6.21 23.91 -12.05
C MET A 424 5.03 24.29 -12.94
N ILE A 425 4.13 25.10 -12.38
CA ILE A 425 2.96 25.59 -13.11
C ILE A 425 3.38 26.87 -13.84
N PRO A 426 3.30 26.91 -15.19
CA PRO A 426 3.50 28.17 -15.91
C PRO A 426 2.41 29.14 -15.41
N PHE A 427 2.76 30.37 -15.03
CA PHE A 427 1.86 31.42 -14.52
C PHE A 427 1.43 31.38 -13.04
N TYR A 428 1.79 30.37 -12.26
CA TYR A 428 1.46 30.34 -10.82
C TYR A 428 2.54 29.67 -9.97
N ASN A 429 2.92 30.31 -8.86
CA ASN A 429 3.89 29.78 -7.89
C ASN A 429 3.18 29.39 -6.59
N PRO A 430 2.62 28.17 -6.49
CA PRO A 430 1.94 27.74 -5.29
C PRO A 430 2.92 27.60 -4.12
N VAL A 431 2.56 28.15 -2.96
CA VAL A 431 3.25 27.86 -1.69
C VAL A 431 2.65 26.58 -1.12
N LEU A 432 3.15 25.44 -1.61
CA LEU A 432 2.81 24.11 -1.11
C LEU A 432 4.05 23.46 -0.50
N GLY A 433 3.84 22.57 0.46
CA GLY A 433 4.91 21.95 1.23
C GLY A 433 4.62 21.83 2.72
N ALA A 434 3.53 22.37 3.26
CA ALA A 434 3.18 22.15 4.66
C ALA A 434 2.68 20.71 4.90
N ASN A 435 1.84 20.20 4.00
CA ASN A 435 1.18 18.90 4.18
C ASN A 435 1.90 17.72 3.52
N GLY A 436 2.81 17.99 2.59
CA GLY A 436 3.65 16.99 1.91
C GLY A 436 4.43 17.63 0.77
N MET A 437 5.51 16.97 0.32
CA MET A 437 6.35 17.49 -0.76
C MET A 437 5.67 17.38 -2.13
N PRO A 438 5.42 18.50 -2.82
CA PRO A 438 4.87 18.46 -4.18
C PRO A 438 5.95 18.08 -5.20
N HIS A 439 5.54 17.44 -6.29
CA HIS A 439 6.43 17.03 -7.38
C HIS A 439 5.91 17.46 -8.75
N THR A 440 6.82 17.86 -9.63
CA THR A 440 6.57 17.91 -11.07
C THR A 440 7.44 16.87 -11.74
N THR A 441 6.82 15.91 -12.40
CA THR A 441 7.52 14.83 -13.09
C THR A 441 7.36 14.99 -14.59
N PHE A 442 8.48 15.17 -15.27
CA PHE A 442 8.59 15.07 -16.72
C PHE A 442 8.99 13.63 -17.04
N SER A 443 8.31 12.97 -17.96
CA SER A 443 8.64 11.61 -18.37
C SER A 443 8.59 11.46 -19.87
N THR A 444 9.57 10.76 -20.41
CA THR A 444 9.64 10.36 -21.81
C THR A 444 9.98 8.87 -21.88
N SER A 445 9.29 8.13 -22.74
CA SER A 445 9.48 6.69 -22.90
C SER A 445 9.34 6.30 -24.35
N TYR A 446 10.31 5.52 -24.84
CA TYR A 446 10.25 4.87 -26.14
C TYR A 446 10.23 3.36 -25.94
N ILE A 447 9.23 2.71 -26.51
CA ILE A 447 9.04 1.26 -26.44
C ILE A 447 9.03 0.72 -27.87
N TYR A 448 9.94 -0.20 -28.13
CA TYR A 448 10.02 -1.01 -29.32
C TYR A 448 9.67 -2.46 -28.96
N ALA A 449 8.67 -3.03 -29.62
CA ALA A 449 8.30 -4.43 -29.46
C ALA A 449 8.25 -5.08 -30.83
N LEU A 450 9.12 -6.07 -31.05
CA LEU A 450 9.15 -6.89 -32.25
C LEU A 450 8.62 -8.27 -31.90
N GLN A 451 7.65 -8.71 -32.68
CA GLN A 451 7.15 -10.07 -32.68
C GLN A 451 7.44 -10.65 -34.08
N LYS A 452 8.44 -11.53 -34.17
CA LYS A 452 8.99 -12.04 -35.43
C LYS A 452 7.88 -12.62 -36.31
N ASP A 453 7.83 -12.21 -37.57
CA ASP A 453 6.85 -12.65 -38.57
C ASP A 453 5.38 -12.35 -38.23
N VAL A 454 5.15 -11.43 -37.28
CA VAL A 454 3.80 -11.04 -36.86
C VAL A 454 3.66 -9.52 -36.78
N SER A 455 4.48 -8.81 -36.00
CA SER A 455 4.32 -7.36 -35.89
C SER A 455 5.55 -6.61 -35.38
N VAL A 456 5.59 -5.32 -35.70
CA VAL A 456 6.53 -4.34 -35.14
C VAL A 456 5.73 -3.20 -34.52
N ARG A 457 6.04 -2.84 -33.28
CA ARG A 457 5.38 -1.73 -32.58
C ARG A 457 6.40 -0.74 -32.06
N ARG A 458 6.12 0.54 -32.29
CA ARG A 458 6.89 1.68 -31.82
C ARG A 458 5.95 2.61 -31.06
N ILE A 459 6.24 2.86 -29.80
CA ILE A 459 5.39 3.67 -28.92
C ILE A 459 6.27 4.74 -28.29
N PHE A 460 5.86 6.00 -28.43
CA PHE A 460 6.52 7.13 -27.80
C PHE A 460 5.54 7.83 -26.87
N ILE A 461 5.87 7.89 -25.58
CA ILE A 461 5.02 8.43 -24.53
C ILE A 461 5.75 9.59 -23.87
N ASN A 462 5.10 10.75 -23.77
CA ASN A 462 5.61 11.89 -23.01
C ASN A 462 4.53 12.40 -22.08
N SER A 463 4.92 12.74 -20.86
CA SER A 463 3.98 13.31 -19.90
C SER A 463 4.61 14.34 -18.97
N ILE A 464 3.78 15.28 -18.53
CA ILE A 464 4.07 16.20 -17.44
C ILE A 464 3.03 15.94 -16.36
N THR A 465 3.45 15.56 -15.16
CA THR A 465 2.56 15.25 -14.04
C THR A 465 2.89 16.14 -12.85
N TYR A 466 1.85 16.70 -12.23
CA TYR A 466 1.89 17.49 -11.01
C TYR A 466 1.25 16.70 -9.87
N ASP A 467 2.03 16.38 -8.85
CA ASP A 467 1.57 15.68 -7.65
C ASP A 467 1.63 16.61 -6.45
N TRP A 468 0.54 16.73 -5.69
CA TRP A 468 0.53 17.52 -4.46
C TRP A 468 -0.36 16.91 -3.38
N VAL A 469 -0.03 17.31 -2.15
CA VAL A 469 -0.64 16.82 -0.92
C VAL A 469 -1.41 18.00 -0.32
N GLU A 470 -2.74 18.00 -0.47
CA GLU A 470 -3.61 19.03 0.13
C GLU A 470 -3.64 18.86 1.65
N THR A 471 -3.76 17.62 2.13
CA THR A 471 -3.66 17.23 3.55
C THR A 471 -3.02 15.83 3.63
N LYS A 472 -2.65 15.36 4.82
CA LYS A 472 -2.12 13.98 5.01
C LYS A 472 -2.99 12.88 4.38
N SER A 473 -4.29 13.12 4.24
CA SER A 473 -5.23 12.17 3.66
C SER A 473 -5.77 12.58 2.29
N LYS A 474 -5.37 13.72 1.70
CA LYS A 474 -5.87 14.19 0.40
C LYS A 474 -4.72 14.37 -0.58
N LEU A 475 -4.67 13.50 -1.58
CA LEU A 475 -3.62 13.45 -2.59
C LEU A 475 -4.21 13.75 -3.97
N HIS A 476 -3.49 14.55 -4.74
CA HIS A 476 -3.88 14.94 -6.09
C HIS A 476 -2.72 14.65 -7.03
N SER A 477 -3.06 14.14 -8.22
CA SER A 477 -2.12 13.92 -9.32
C SER A 477 -2.79 14.39 -10.60
N PHE A 478 -2.21 15.42 -11.24
CA PHE A 478 -2.74 16.02 -12.45
C PHE A 478 -1.70 15.96 -13.56
N THR A 479 -2.02 15.26 -14.64
CA THR A 479 -1.21 15.19 -15.86
C THR A 479 -1.88 16.07 -16.92
N PRO A 480 -1.55 17.37 -17.02
CA PRO A 480 -2.14 18.27 -18.02
C PRO A 480 -1.77 17.91 -19.46
N LEU A 481 -0.64 17.25 -19.67
CA LEU A 481 -0.17 16.85 -20.99
C LEU A 481 0.29 15.40 -20.93
N ASN A 482 -0.46 14.52 -21.57
CA ASN A 482 -0.12 13.12 -21.79
C ASN A 482 -0.18 12.84 -23.29
N PHE A 483 0.99 12.79 -23.92
CA PHE A 483 1.21 12.53 -25.33
C PHE A 483 1.55 11.06 -25.52
N GLU A 484 0.84 10.36 -26.40
CA GLU A 484 1.13 8.99 -26.80
C GLU A 484 1.06 8.88 -28.33
N TYR A 485 2.20 8.60 -28.97
CA TYR A 485 2.32 8.29 -30.39
C TYR A 485 2.53 6.80 -30.54
N ARG A 486 1.58 6.08 -31.14
CA ARG A 486 1.60 4.63 -31.24
C ARG A 486 1.53 4.21 -32.70
N PHE A 487 2.56 3.51 -33.13
CA PHE A 487 2.68 2.98 -34.48
C PHE A 487 2.93 1.48 -34.41
N GLY A 488 1.86 0.70 -34.52
CA GLY A 488 1.92 -0.73 -34.75
C GLY A 488 1.90 -1.05 -36.25
N ASN A 489 2.54 -2.13 -36.65
CA ASN A 489 2.50 -2.62 -38.02
C ASN A 489 2.45 -4.14 -37.99
N LEU A 490 1.35 -4.71 -38.48
CA LEU A 490 1.18 -6.15 -38.61
C LEU A 490 1.73 -6.63 -39.96
N GLU A 491 2.55 -7.68 -39.95
CA GLU A 491 3.06 -8.34 -41.16
C GLU A 491 2.00 -9.28 -41.74
N ARG A 492 0.93 -8.69 -42.27
CA ARG A 492 -0.31 -9.40 -42.66
C ARG A 492 -0.07 -10.48 -43.71
N ASP A 493 0.90 -10.28 -44.59
CA ASP A 493 1.36 -11.20 -45.63
C ASP A 493 1.95 -12.50 -45.08
N LYS A 494 2.49 -12.48 -43.85
CA LYS A 494 3.06 -13.65 -43.18
C LYS A 494 2.10 -14.37 -42.25
N ILE A 495 0.92 -13.81 -42.02
CA ILE A 495 -0.10 -14.36 -41.12
C ILE A 495 -1.21 -14.98 -41.97
N SER A 496 -1.47 -16.27 -41.78
CA SER A 496 -2.57 -16.94 -42.48
C SER A 496 -3.93 -16.33 -42.11
N ASP A 497 -4.88 -16.33 -43.05
CA ASP A 497 -6.23 -15.79 -42.80
C ASP A 497 -6.92 -16.48 -41.62
N SER A 498 -6.73 -17.79 -41.48
CA SER A 498 -7.24 -18.56 -40.34
C SER A 498 -6.60 -18.14 -39.01
N ALA A 499 -5.31 -17.80 -38.98
CA ALA A 499 -4.63 -17.30 -37.79
C ALA A 499 -5.06 -15.88 -37.45
N PHE A 500 -5.25 -15.01 -38.46
CA PHE A 500 -5.76 -13.65 -38.28
C PHE A 500 -7.18 -13.67 -37.70
N VAL A 501 -8.11 -14.40 -38.33
CA VAL A 501 -9.50 -14.49 -37.88
C VAL A 501 -9.57 -15.06 -36.48
N SER A 502 -8.82 -16.12 -36.17
CA SER A 502 -8.82 -16.72 -34.83
C SER A 502 -8.15 -15.89 -33.74
N ASN A 503 -7.44 -14.81 -34.09
CA ASN A 503 -6.74 -13.92 -33.15
C ASN A 503 -7.00 -12.45 -33.45
N VAL A 504 -8.20 -12.11 -33.92
CA VAL A 504 -8.54 -10.75 -34.38
C VAL A 504 -8.20 -9.68 -33.33
N TYR A 505 -8.39 -10.00 -32.04
CA TYR A 505 -7.99 -9.12 -30.93
C TYR A 505 -6.51 -8.73 -30.98
N TYR A 506 -5.63 -9.73 -31.00
CA TYR A 506 -4.19 -9.52 -31.02
C TYR A 506 -3.79 -8.83 -32.31
N ALA A 507 -4.38 -9.20 -33.44
CA ALA A 507 -4.10 -8.54 -34.71
C ALA A 507 -4.43 -7.04 -34.69
N THR A 508 -5.63 -6.64 -34.22
CA THR A 508 -6.03 -5.23 -34.10
C THR A 508 -5.15 -4.47 -33.10
N LEU A 509 -4.78 -5.10 -31.98
CA LEU A 509 -3.84 -4.56 -30.99
C LEU A 509 -2.48 -4.21 -31.59
N LEU A 510 -1.96 -5.14 -32.40
CA LEU A 510 -0.61 -5.11 -32.95
C LEU A 510 -0.51 -4.18 -34.16
N ASP A 511 -1.57 -4.06 -34.96
CA ASP A 511 -1.62 -3.16 -36.12
C ASP A 511 -2.03 -1.72 -35.79
N ARG A 512 -2.39 -1.44 -34.54
CA ARG A 512 -2.95 -0.15 -34.17
C ARG A 512 -1.99 1.02 -34.41
N LYS A 513 -2.52 2.05 -35.08
CA LYS A 513 -1.85 3.29 -35.42
C LYS A 513 -2.69 4.47 -34.94
N ASP A 514 -2.31 5.10 -33.84
CA ASP A 514 -3.06 6.21 -33.27
C ASP A 514 -2.21 7.23 -32.51
N PHE A 515 -2.79 8.42 -32.40
CA PHE A 515 -2.24 9.53 -31.64
C PHE A 515 -3.18 9.88 -30.48
N THR A 516 -2.66 9.99 -29.27
CA THR A 516 -3.45 10.39 -28.10
C THR A 516 -2.78 11.57 -27.42
N LEU A 517 -3.51 12.67 -27.30
CA LEU A 517 -3.12 13.81 -26.47
C LEU A 517 -4.21 14.06 -25.45
N GLY A 518 -3.92 13.80 -24.19
CA GLY A 518 -4.91 13.80 -23.14
C GLY A 518 -4.48 14.46 -21.85
N MET A 519 -5.46 14.63 -20.98
CA MET A 519 -5.33 15.13 -19.62
C MET A 519 -5.80 14.03 -18.67
N LYS A 520 -5.07 13.81 -17.58
CA LYS A 520 -5.43 12.85 -16.54
C LYS A 520 -5.50 13.55 -15.19
N TYR A 521 -6.50 13.24 -14.40
CA TYR A 521 -6.58 13.70 -13.01
C TYR A 521 -6.93 12.53 -12.10
N ASN A 522 -6.16 12.34 -11.03
CA ASN A 522 -6.42 11.38 -9.98
C ASN A 522 -6.50 12.11 -8.64
N TYR A 523 -7.55 11.82 -7.88
CA TYR A 523 -7.72 12.28 -6.50
C TYR A 523 -7.88 11.08 -5.58
N THR A 524 -7.15 11.06 -4.47
CA THR A 524 -7.22 10.00 -3.46
C THR A 524 -7.47 10.59 -2.08
N LEU A 525 -8.48 10.07 -1.38
CA LEU A 525 -8.84 10.42 -0.02
C LEU A 525 -8.62 9.22 0.92
N ASN A 526 -7.99 9.48 2.07
CA ASN A 526 -7.74 8.52 3.16
C ASN A 526 -6.92 7.28 2.75
N GLY A 527 -6.03 7.40 1.76
CA GLY A 527 -5.12 6.31 1.37
C GLY A 527 -4.18 5.90 2.51
N ASP A 528 -3.76 6.84 3.36
CA ASP A 528 -2.94 6.65 4.55
C ASP A 528 -3.60 5.77 5.64
N LYS A 529 -4.93 5.61 5.57
CA LYS A 529 -5.72 4.86 6.56
C LYS A 529 -5.94 3.40 6.20
N LEU A 530 -5.59 2.95 4.98
CA LEU A 530 -5.79 1.58 4.51
C LEU A 530 -5.11 0.52 5.41
N ASN A 531 -3.98 0.89 6.02
CA ASN A 531 -3.21 0.02 6.92
C ASN A 531 -3.67 0.09 8.39
N GLN A 532 -4.76 0.81 8.69
CA GLN A 532 -5.24 1.03 10.04
C GLN A 532 -6.55 0.27 10.29
N LEU A 533 -6.66 -0.40 11.43
CA LEU A 533 -7.92 -0.99 11.90
C LEU A 533 -8.83 0.10 12.48
N ARG A 534 -9.37 0.95 11.60
CA ARG A 534 -10.27 2.07 11.95
C ARG A 534 -11.46 2.14 11.00
N SER A 535 -12.46 2.94 11.38
CA SER A 535 -13.58 3.26 10.50
C SER A 535 -13.28 4.52 9.68
N PHE A 536 -13.38 4.44 8.36
CA PHE A 536 -13.14 5.56 7.44
C PHE A 536 -13.73 5.27 6.04
N ILE A 537 -13.86 6.33 5.23
CA ILE A 537 -14.21 6.22 3.81
C ILE A 537 -12.93 6.45 3.00
N TYR A 538 -12.57 5.51 2.15
CA TYR A 538 -11.58 5.71 1.11
C TYR A 538 -12.29 6.09 -0.20
N PHE A 539 -11.74 7.08 -0.90
CA PHE A 539 -12.26 7.50 -2.20
C PHE A 539 -11.09 7.66 -3.17
N ARG A 540 -11.23 7.11 -4.37
CA ARG A 540 -10.35 7.39 -5.50
C ARG A 540 -11.20 7.81 -6.71
N GLY A 541 -11.03 9.04 -7.16
CA GLY A 541 -11.61 9.54 -8.40
C GLY A 541 -10.54 9.65 -9.47
N ALA A 542 -10.82 9.18 -10.67
CA ALA A 542 -9.94 9.30 -11.82
C ALA A 542 -10.70 9.84 -13.03
N MET A 543 -10.06 10.69 -13.81
CA MET A 543 -10.59 11.24 -15.06
C MET A 543 -9.49 11.17 -16.11
N ASP A 544 -9.74 10.50 -17.23
CA ASP A 544 -8.87 10.44 -18.41
C ASP A 544 -9.66 11.01 -19.60
N MET A 545 -9.16 12.06 -20.22
CA MET A 545 -9.79 12.67 -21.39
C MET A 545 -8.76 12.90 -22.48
N ALA A 546 -9.14 12.73 -23.76
CA ALA A 546 -8.21 12.84 -24.88
C ALA A 546 -8.82 13.54 -26.09
N GLY A 547 -7.94 14.18 -26.88
CA GLY A 547 -8.19 14.64 -28.25
C GLY A 547 -8.92 15.99 -28.40
N ASN A 548 -9.38 16.62 -27.32
CA ASN A 548 -10.06 17.93 -27.38
C ASN A 548 -9.17 19.04 -27.95
N MET A 549 -7.91 19.13 -27.49
CA MET A 549 -6.96 20.12 -27.99
C MET A 549 -6.61 19.87 -29.47
N LEU A 550 -6.54 18.61 -29.88
CA LEU A 550 -6.28 18.26 -31.27
C LEU A 550 -7.46 18.58 -32.18
N GLN A 551 -8.70 18.48 -31.68
CA GLN A 551 -9.87 18.97 -32.42
C GLN A 551 -9.74 20.45 -32.75
N LEU A 552 -9.38 21.25 -31.74
CA LEU A 552 -9.24 22.69 -31.89
C LEU A 552 -8.19 23.01 -32.95
N VAL A 553 -7.02 22.36 -32.88
CA VAL A 553 -5.96 22.51 -33.89
C VAL A 553 -6.42 22.06 -35.28
N SER A 554 -7.14 20.94 -35.39
CA SER A 554 -7.67 20.42 -36.65
C SER A 554 -8.68 21.38 -37.29
N ASN A 555 -9.59 21.94 -36.48
CA ASN A 555 -10.61 22.89 -36.92
C ASN A 555 -9.96 24.21 -37.40
N LEU A 556 -8.94 24.69 -36.67
CA LEU A 556 -8.19 25.90 -37.05
C LEU A 556 -7.34 25.70 -38.31
N SER A 557 -6.90 24.46 -38.58
CA SER A 557 -6.10 24.13 -39.77
C SER A 557 -6.93 24.05 -41.07
N GLY A 558 -8.25 24.27 -41.01
CA GLY A 558 -9.13 24.37 -42.19
C GLY A 558 -9.40 23.05 -42.93
N LYS A 559 -8.87 21.91 -42.46
CA LYS A 559 -9.14 20.58 -43.04
C LYS A 559 -10.54 20.12 -42.66
N LYS A 560 -11.46 20.13 -43.61
CA LYS A 560 -12.78 19.47 -43.47
C LYS A 560 -12.56 17.95 -43.54
N VAL A 561 -12.94 17.26 -42.47
CA VAL A 561 -12.91 15.80 -42.40
C VAL A 561 -14.33 15.34 -42.17
N ASP A 562 -14.81 14.42 -43.01
CA ASP A 562 -16.16 13.89 -42.93
C ASP A 562 -16.18 12.58 -42.13
N ILE A 563 -16.43 12.70 -40.82
CA ILE A 563 -16.43 11.55 -39.90
C ILE A 563 -17.50 10.55 -40.28
N ASP A 564 -18.67 10.98 -40.79
CA ASP A 564 -19.77 10.09 -41.16
C ASP A 564 -19.46 9.24 -42.40
N LYS A 565 -18.48 9.65 -43.22
CA LYS A 565 -17.94 8.85 -44.34
C LYS A 565 -16.79 7.93 -43.92
N GLY A 566 -16.50 7.82 -42.63
CA GLY A 566 -15.42 6.98 -42.10
C GLY A 566 -14.04 7.64 -42.18
N GLU A 567 -13.95 8.94 -42.51
CA GLU A 567 -12.70 9.67 -42.45
C GLU A 567 -12.34 10.04 -41.01
N GLN A 568 -11.05 10.04 -40.68
CA GLN A 568 -10.57 10.49 -39.37
C GLN A 568 -9.56 11.61 -39.54
N ALA A 569 -9.69 12.63 -38.70
CA ALA A 569 -8.73 13.71 -38.58
C ALA A 569 -7.42 13.14 -38.04
N LYS A 570 -6.33 13.55 -38.69
CA LYS A 570 -4.99 13.03 -38.42
C LYS A 570 -4.08 14.12 -37.87
N PHE A 571 -3.20 13.74 -36.96
CA PHE A 571 -2.12 14.57 -36.44
C PHE A 571 -0.82 13.78 -36.55
N LEU A 572 0.24 14.41 -37.09
CA LEU A 572 1.53 13.74 -37.39
C LEU A 572 1.37 12.41 -38.17
N GLY A 573 0.43 12.39 -39.12
CA GLY A 573 0.16 11.24 -39.98
C GLY A 573 -0.75 10.15 -39.39
N LEU A 574 -1.14 10.25 -38.12
CA LEU A 574 -1.95 9.24 -37.42
C LEU A 574 -3.34 9.78 -37.02
N PRO A 575 -4.40 8.96 -37.07
CA PRO A 575 -5.69 9.35 -36.53
C PRO A 575 -5.59 9.57 -35.02
N PHE A 576 -6.20 10.64 -34.51
CA PHE A 576 -6.17 10.91 -33.07
C PHE A 576 -7.43 10.43 -32.36
N THR A 577 -7.27 9.94 -31.12
CA THR A 577 -8.40 9.43 -30.33
C THR A 577 -9.07 10.53 -29.50
N GLN A 578 -10.40 10.43 -29.36
CA GLN A 578 -11.23 11.34 -28.58
C GLN A 578 -12.19 10.60 -27.67
N TYR A 579 -12.01 10.80 -26.37
CA TYR A 579 -12.85 10.16 -25.37
C TYR A 579 -12.75 10.87 -24.01
N ILE A 580 -13.69 10.53 -23.15
CA ILE A 580 -13.70 10.87 -21.74
C ILE A 580 -13.99 9.61 -20.93
N ARG A 581 -13.24 9.37 -19.85
CA ARG A 581 -13.31 8.16 -19.03
C ARG A 581 -13.23 8.48 -17.53
N PRO A 582 -14.32 8.96 -16.90
CA PRO A 582 -14.42 9.07 -15.45
C PRO A 582 -14.52 7.69 -14.78
N GLU A 583 -13.87 7.56 -13.62
CA GLU A 583 -13.92 6.38 -12.76
C GLU A 583 -13.93 6.80 -11.29
N ALA A 584 -14.74 6.14 -10.46
CA ALA A 584 -14.79 6.36 -9.02
C ALA A 584 -14.73 5.02 -8.27
N ASP A 585 -13.86 4.90 -7.28
CA ASP A 585 -13.76 3.78 -6.33
C ASP A 585 -14.02 4.31 -4.92
N VAL A 586 -15.15 3.93 -4.34
CA VAL A 586 -15.58 4.30 -3.00
C VAL A 586 -15.53 3.06 -2.12
N ARG A 587 -14.85 3.15 -0.98
CA ARG A 587 -14.76 2.03 -0.02
C ARG A 587 -15.07 2.52 1.38
N TYR A 588 -16.06 1.92 2.00
CA TYR A 588 -16.40 2.12 3.40
C TYR A 588 -15.77 1.03 4.25
N TYR A 589 -14.87 1.41 5.14
CA TYR A 589 -14.28 0.55 6.15
C TYR A 589 -14.98 0.83 7.48
N LYS A 590 -15.55 -0.22 8.10
CA LYS A 590 -16.11 -0.17 9.44
C LYS A 590 -15.35 -1.12 10.35
N HIS A 591 -14.71 -0.57 11.36
CA HIS A 591 -14.11 -1.37 12.43
C HIS A 591 -15.19 -1.85 13.40
N LEU A 592 -15.16 -3.13 13.75
CA LEU A 592 -16.16 -3.80 14.59
C LEU A 592 -15.60 -4.27 15.94
N GLY A 593 -14.43 -3.75 16.33
CA GLY A 593 -13.72 -4.12 17.55
C GLY A 593 -12.87 -5.38 17.39
N GLY A 594 -11.71 -5.40 18.06
CA GLY A 594 -10.69 -6.45 17.88
C GLY A 594 -10.18 -6.49 16.44
N ASP A 595 -9.80 -7.67 15.95
CA ASP A 595 -9.31 -7.85 14.57
C ASP A 595 -10.45 -8.06 13.55
N ARG A 596 -11.61 -7.39 13.74
CA ARG A 596 -12.80 -7.51 12.89
C ARG A 596 -13.08 -6.23 12.12
N GLN A 597 -13.37 -6.36 10.83
CA GLN A 597 -13.63 -5.23 9.96
C GLN A 597 -14.64 -5.61 8.87
N PHE A 598 -15.63 -4.76 8.65
CA PHE A 598 -16.51 -4.84 7.49
C PHE A 598 -16.06 -3.84 6.44
N VAL A 599 -16.04 -4.26 5.18
CA VAL A 599 -15.64 -3.44 4.03
C VAL A 599 -16.74 -3.51 2.98
N ALA A 600 -17.24 -2.36 2.56
CA ALA A 600 -18.11 -2.22 1.40
C ALA A 600 -17.37 -1.41 0.33
N ARG A 601 -17.33 -1.89 -0.91
CA ARG A 601 -16.71 -1.22 -2.06
C ARG A 601 -17.75 -1.04 -3.16
N LEU A 602 -17.70 0.10 -3.82
CA LEU A 602 -18.41 0.41 -5.05
C LEU A 602 -17.41 1.05 -6.02
N ASN A 603 -17.23 0.43 -7.17
CA ASN A 603 -16.43 0.96 -8.27
C ASN A 603 -17.32 1.16 -9.50
N VAL A 604 -17.35 2.39 -9.99
CA VAL A 604 -18.11 2.79 -11.16
C VAL A 604 -17.19 3.47 -12.17
N GLY A 605 -17.46 3.24 -13.45
CA GLY A 605 -16.72 3.89 -14.53
C GLY A 605 -17.56 4.00 -15.78
N VAL A 606 -17.39 5.09 -16.50
CA VAL A 606 -18.03 5.33 -17.81
C VAL A 606 -16.94 5.82 -18.74
N GLY A 607 -16.93 5.33 -19.97
CA GLY A 607 -16.03 5.76 -21.01
C GLY A 607 -16.82 6.01 -22.27
N TYR A 608 -16.71 7.21 -22.81
CA TYR A 608 -17.51 7.68 -23.93
C TYR A 608 -16.59 8.24 -25.00
N ALA A 609 -16.63 7.64 -26.19
CA ALA A 609 -15.95 8.14 -27.37
C ALA A 609 -16.83 9.16 -28.10
N TYR A 610 -16.23 10.23 -28.60
CA TYR A 610 -16.93 11.30 -29.31
C TYR A 610 -16.06 11.92 -30.41
N GLY A 611 -16.64 12.83 -31.20
CA GLY A 611 -15.95 13.53 -32.28
C GLY A 611 -15.22 12.58 -33.23
N ASN A 612 -13.91 12.75 -33.38
CA ASN A 612 -13.03 11.97 -34.27
C ASN A 612 -13.00 10.46 -33.98
N SER A 613 -13.49 10.04 -32.81
CA SER A 613 -13.60 8.63 -32.43
C SER A 613 -15.05 8.14 -32.33
N ARG A 614 -16.04 8.90 -32.82
CA ARG A 614 -17.46 8.52 -32.74
C ARG A 614 -17.77 7.19 -33.42
N LEU A 615 -17.18 6.91 -34.57
CA LEU A 615 -17.41 5.64 -35.30
C LEU A 615 -16.48 4.50 -34.88
N VAL A 616 -15.22 4.81 -34.56
CA VAL A 616 -14.21 3.79 -34.21
C VAL A 616 -14.23 3.40 -32.72
N GLY A 617 -14.90 4.19 -31.88
CA GLY A 617 -14.96 4.01 -30.45
C GLY A 617 -13.67 4.35 -29.71
N MET A 618 -13.65 4.09 -28.41
CA MET A 618 -12.44 4.21 -27.61
C MET A 618 -11.50 3.03 -27.88
N PRO A 619 -10.18 3.22 -27.72
CA PRO A 619 -9.25 2.10 -27.57
C PRO A 619 -9.77 1.04 -26.59
N PHE A 620 -9.79 -0.22 -26.99
CA PHE A 620 -10.37 -1.29 -26.16
C PHE A 620 -9.61 -1.50 -24.83
N GLU A 621 -8.32 -1.14 -24.70
CA GLU A 621 -7.63 -1.17 -23.42
C GLU A 621 -8.08 -0.05 -22.46
N LYS A 622 -8.84 0.93 -22.97
CA LYS A 622 -9.52 1.95 -22.18
C LYS A 622 -10.95 1.53 -21.80
N LYS A 623 -11.53 0.53 -22.49
CA LYS A 623 -12.81 -0.09 -22.09
C LYS A 623 -12.67 -0.84 -20.77
N PHE A 624 -13.78 -1.05 -20.10
CA PHE A 624 -13.86 -1.75 -18.84
C PHE A 624 -14.09 -3.25 -19.04
N PHE A 625 -13.65 -4.04 -18.08
CA PHE A 625 -13.97 -5.46 -17.97
C PHE A 625 -14.32 -5.79 -16.52
N ALA A 626 -15.01 -6.92 -16.33
CA ALA A 626 -15.37 -7.45 -15.02
C ALA A 626 -14.80 -8.86 -14.78
N GLY A 627 -14.74 -9.24 -13.50
CA GLY A 627 -14.25 -10.54 -13.04
C GLY A 627 -12.77 -10.59 -12.63
N GLY A 628 -12.36 -11.68 -12.00
CA GLY A 628 -11.02 -11.90 -11.46
C GLY A 628 -10.84 -11.49 -10.00
N SER A 629 -9.62 -11.62 -9.48
CA SER A 629 -9.31 -11.46 -8.05
C SER A 629 -9.51 -10.04 -7.49
N SER A 630 -9.51 -9.02 -8.36
CA SER A 630 -9.69 -7.60 -8.02
C SER A 630 -11.07 -7.03 -8.40
N GLY A 631 -11.91 -7.82 -9.07
CA GLY A 631 -13.29 -7.52 -9.45
C GLY A 631 -14.24 -8.53 -8.81
N ILE A 632 -15.00 -9.26 -9.62
CA ILE A 632 -15.89 -10.34 -9.16
C ILE A 632 -15.16 -11.69 -9.12
N ARG A 633 -14.82 -12.16 -7.91
CA ARG A 633 -13.90 -13.30 -7.71
C ARG A 633 -14.40 -14.65 -8.20
N ALA A 634 -15.72 -14.83 -8.32
CA ALA A 634 -16.32 -16.07 -8.79
C ALA A 634 -16.20 -16.28 -10.31
N TRP A 635 -15.74 -15.26 -11.05
CA TRP A 635 -15.48 -15.33 -12.49
C TRP A 635 -14.01 -15.09 -12.78
N GLN A 636 -13.55 -15.64 -13.90
CA GLN A 636 -12.25 -15.29 -14.46
C GLN A 636 -12.30 -13.84 -14.98
N ALA A 637 -11.15 -13.15 -14.99
CA ALA A 637 -11.09 -11.81 -15.56
C ALA A 637 -11.55 -11.82 -17.03
N ARG A 638 -12.34 -10.81 -17.42
CA ARG A 638 -12.90 -10.64 -18.78
C ARG A 638 -13.89 -11.74 -19.18
N THR A 639 -14.58 -12.34 -18.20
CA THR A 639 -15.59 -13.38 -18.46
C THR A 639 -17.05 -12.98 -18.10
N ILE A 640 -17.30 -11.69 -17.85
CA ILE A 640 -18.61 -11.17 -17.45
C ILE A 640 -19.01 -10.01 -18.37
N GLY A 641 -20.28 -10.01 -18.78
CA GLY A 641 -20.90 -8.92 -19.55
C GLY A 641 -20.67 -9.01 -21.06
N PRO A 642 -21.00 -7.95 -21.81
CA PRO A 642 -21.73 -6.77 -21.37
C PRO A 642 -23.21 -7.12 -21.16
N GLY A 643 -23.84 -6.59 -20.12
CA GLY A 643 -25.26 -6.86 -19.83
C GLY A 643 -25.58 -8.36 -19.76
N ASN A 644 -26.58 -8.80 -20.53
CA ASN A 644 -27.01 -10.20 -20.62
C ASN A 644 -26.36 -10.97 -21.78
N TYR A 645 -25.27 -10.47 -22.38
CA TYR A 645 -24.64 -11.13 -23.51
C TYR A 645 -24.23 -12.58 -23.20
N ASN A 646 -24.63 -13.48 -24.09
CA ASN A 646 -24.39 -14.91 -24.02
C ASN A 646 -23.69 -15.38 -25.30
N ARG A 647 -22.55 -16.08 -25.15
CA ARG A 647 -21.74 -16.55 -26.28
C ARG A 647 -22.38 -17.65 -27.11
N GLU A 648 -23.41 -18.31 -26.59
CA GLU A 648 -24.20 -19.29 -27.33
C GLU A 648 -24.84 -18.68 -28.59
N THR A 649 -25.15 -17.38 -28.57
CA THR A 649 -25.80 -16.69 -29.70
C THR A 649 -24.94 -16.66 -30.97
N LEU A 650 -23.64 -16.96 -30.88
CA LEU A 650 -22.74 -17.04 -32.02
C LEU A 650 -22.89 -18.36 -32.82
N GLY A 651 -23.70 -19.32 -32.35
CA GLY A 651 -23.96 -20.59 -33.03
C GLY A 651 -22.96 -21.70 -32.69
N THR A 652 -23.36 -22.96 -32.80
CA THR A 652 -22.54 -24.14 -32.44
C THR A 652 -21.81 -24.77 -33.63
N ASP A 653 -21.98 -24.21 -34.83
CA ASP A 653 -21.34 -24.63 -36.05
C ASP A 653 -19.84 -24.26 -36.10
N SER A 654 -19.14 -24.68 -37.14
CA SER A 654 -17.71 -24.42 -37.30
C SER A 654 -17.39 -22.92 -37.32
N VAL A 655 -18.28 -22.10 -37.88
CA VAL A 655 -18.12 -20.64 -37.97
C VAL A 655 -18.31 -20.00 -36.60
N GLY A 656 -19.38 -20.33 -35.88
CA GLY A 656 -19.64 -19.82 -34.53
C GLY A 656 -18.54 -20.19 -33.54
N ASN A 657 -18.02 -21.42 -33.62
CA ASN A 657 -16.87 -21.86 -32.82
C ASN A 657 -15.60 -21.04 -33.11
N ALA A 658 -15.33 -20.72 -34.38
CA ALA A 658 -14.19 -19.90 -34.76
C ALA A 658 -14.33 -18.47 -34.23
N LEU A 659 -15.53 -17.87 -34.32
CA LEU A 659 -15.84 -16.54 -33.81
C LEU A 659 -15.73 -16.46 -32.28
N ARG A 660 -16.28 -17.43 -31.54
CA ARG A 660 -16.13 -17.49 -30.07
C ARG A 660 -14.65 -17.50 -29.66
N LYS A 661 -13.83 -18.29 -30.34
CA LYS A 661 -12.39 -18.35 -30.06
C LYS A 661 -11.69 -17.04 -30.39
N ALA A 662 -12.05 -16.41 -31.50
CA ALA A 662 -11.49 -15.14 -31.96
C ALA A 662 -11.79 -13.96 -31.03
N LEU A 663 -13.02 -13.92 -30.51
CA LEU A 663 -13.54 -12.78 -29.73
C LEU A 663 -13.41 -12.98 -28.22
N PHE A 664 -12.95 -14.14 -27.75
CA PHE A 664 -12.84 -14.46 -26.33
C PHE A 664 -12.04 -13.39 -25.57
N GLY A 665 -12.70 -12.72 -24.62
CA GLY A 665 -12.11 -11.67 -23.79
C GLY A 665 -12.16 -10.25 -24.39
N LEU A 666 -12.65 -10.11 -25.63
CA LEU A 666 -13.03 -8.85 -26.27
C LEU A 666 -14.54 -8.62 -26.23
N ASP A 667 -15.28 -9.68 -26.50
CA ASP A 667 -16.73 -9.68 -26.54
C ASP A 667 -17.38 -9.39 -25.19
N GLN A 668 -16.59 -9.31 -24.11
CA GLN A 668 -17.00 -8.99 -22.74
C GLN A 668 -16.33 -7.73 -22.17
N LEU A 669 -15.99 -6.79 -23.06
CA LEU A 669 -15.59 -5.44 -22.70
C LEU A 669 -16.79 -4.50 -22.81
N GLY A 670 -16.87 -3.53 -21.91
CA GLY A 670 -17.93 -2.51 -21.92
C GLY A 670 -17.40 -1.09 -21.80
N GLU A 671 -18.24 -0.15 -22.19
CA GLU A 671 -18.02 1.29 -22.05
C GLU A 671 -18.39 1.79 -20.64
N MET A 672 -19.22 1.04 -19.91
CA MET A 672 -19.62 1.32 -18.55
C MET A 672 -19.32 0.13 -17.64
N ARG A 673 -18.95 0.40 -16.39
CA ARG A 673 -18.73 -0.61 -15.33
C ARG A 673 -19.40 -0.17 -14.04
N ILE A 674 -20.03 -1.14 -13.38
CA ILE A 674 -20.47 -1.04 -11.99
C ILE A 674 -20.07 -2.36 -11.33
N GLU A 675 -19.16 -2.31 -10.37
CA GLU A 675 -18.77 -3.42 -9.54
C GLU A 675 -18.89 -3.03 -8.07
N GLY A 676 -19.35 -3.95 -7.24
CA GLY A 676 -19.41 -3.78 -5.81
C GLY A 676 -18.96 -5.03 -5.06
N ASN A 677 -18.53 -4.82 -3.83
CA ASN A 677 -18.10 -5.88 -2.94
C ASN A 677 -18.55 -5.56 -1.51
N LEU A 678 -19.07 -6.56 -0.82
CA LEU A 678 -19.27 -6.56 0.63
C LEU A 678 -18.35 -7.65 1.21
N GLU A 679 -17.53 -7.32 2.19
CA GLU A 679 -16.55 -8.24 2.75
C GLU A 679 -16.44 -8.10 4.26
N TYR A 680 -16.59 -9.21 4.98
CA TYR A 680 -16.35 -9.30 6.41
C TYR A 680 -15.00 -9.99 6.66
N ARG A 681 -14.11 -9.29 7.36
CA ARG A 681 -12.74 -9.72 7.66
C ARG A 681 -12.60 -9.96 9.15
N TYR A 682 -11.91 -11.04 9.52
CA TYR A 682 -11.70 -11.42 10.91
C TYR A 682 -10.36 -12.16 11.09
N MET A 683 -9.82 -12.18 12.31
CA MET A 683 -8.64 -12.98 12.63
C MET A 683 -9.03 -14.46 12.77
N LEU A 684 -8.31 -15.35 12.08
CA LEU A 684 -8.44 -16.80 12.26
C LEU A 684 -7.43 -17.30 13.28
N LEU A 685 -6.14 -17.05 13.03
CA LEU A 685 -5.05 -17.50 13.89
C LEU A 685 -3.99 -16.40 14.01
N LYS A 686 -3.72 -15.97 15.24
CA LYS A 686 -2.55 -15.14 15.55
C LYS A 686 -1.30 -16.03 15.56
N LYS A 687 -0.19 -15.55 15.00
CA LYS A 687 1.13 -16.24 15.00
C LYS A 687 1.11 -17.62 14.32
N PHE A 688 0.36 -17.78 13.24
CA PHE A 688 0.43 -18.95 12.37
C PHE A 688 1.72 -18.86 11.55
N PHE A 689 2.67 -19.79 11.70
CA PHE A 689 3.97 -19.76 11.01
C PHE A 689 4.75 -18.44 11.07
N GLY A 690 4.62 -17.68 12.16
CA GLY A 690 5.32 -16.39 12.35
C GLY A 690 4.57 -15.16 11.84
N ALA A 691 3.37 -15.32 11.29
CA ALA A 691 2.54 -14.22 10.80
C ALA A 691 1.07 -14.35 11.22
N SER A 692 0.21 -13.43 10.78
CA SER A 692 -1.22 -13.49 11.08
C SER A 692 -2.00 -14.12 9.93
N LEU A 693 -2.85 -15.10 10.25
CA LEU A 693 -3.79 -15.68 9.30
C LEU A 693 -5.17 -15.09 9.56
N LYS A 694 -5.68 -14.35 8.58
CA LYS A 694 -6.98 -13.68 8.61
C LYS A 694 -7.95 -14.39 7.67
N GLY A 695 -9.21 -14.47 8.05
CA GLY A 695 -10.32 -14.95 7.24
C GLY A 695 -11.10 -13.80 6.64
N ALA A 696 -11.71 -14.06 5.49
CA ALA A 696 -12.67 -13.16 4.84
C ALA A 696 -13.86 -13.96 4.31
N ALA A 697 -15.06 -13.40 4.44
CA ALA A 697 -16.25 -13.85 3.73
C ALA A 697 -16.77 -12.68 2.90
N PHE A 698 -17.20 -12.93 1.66
CA PHE A 698 -17.51 -11.84 0.74
C PHE A 698 -18.67 -12.16 -0.19
N VAL A 699 -19.33 -11.09 -0.65
CA VAL A 699 -20.25 -11.07 -1.77
C VAL A 699 -19.75 -10.04 -2.76
N ASP A 700 -19.54 -10.44 -4.00
CA ASP A 700 -19.16 -9.58 -5.11
C ASP A 700 -20.33 -9.50 -6.09
N TYR A 701 -20.57 -8.32 -6.65
CA TYR A 701 -21.58 -8.14 -7.67
C TYR A 701 -21.15 -7.10 -8.70
N GLY A 702 -21.70 -7.16 -9.90
CA GLY A 702 -21.38 -6.18 -10.93
C GLY A 702 -21.56 -6.68 -12.34
N ASN A 703 -21.31 -5.80 -13.29
CA ASN A 703 -21.22 -6.09 -14.71
C ASN A 703 -20.51 -4.94 -15.44
N VAL A 704 -20.30 -5.13 -16.74
CA VAL A 704 -19.99 -4.08 -17.71
C VAL A 704 -21.11 -3.96 -18.73
N TRP A 705 -21.22 -2.82 -19.41
CA TRP A 705 -22.27 -2.55 -20.39
C TRP A 705 -21.75 -1.69 -21.53
N ASN A 706 -22.43 -1.75 -22.67
CA ASN A 706 -22.32 -0.75 -23.74
C ASN A 706 -23.29 0.41 -23.47
N LEU A 707 -22.94 1.61 -23.92
CA LEU A 707 -23.79 2.80 -23.76
C LEU A 707 -24.86 2.91 -24.85
N ASN A 708 -24.63 2.26 -26.00
CA ASN A 708 -25.56 2.22 -27.13
C ASN A 708 -25.96 0.78 -27.46
N ALA A 709 -26.96 0.65 -28.34
CA ALA A 709 -27.51 -0.64 -28.77
C ALA A 709 -26.90 -1.17 -30.08
N SER A 710 -25.79 -0.61 -30.59
CA SER A 710 -25.23 -1.00 -31.90
C SER A 710 -24.86 -2.48 -31.95
N ASP A 711 -24.49 -3.05 -30.80
CA ASP A 711 -24.02 -4.42 -30.68
C ASP A 711 -25.08 -5.37 -30.09
N GLY A 712 -26.32 -4.90 -29.94
CA GLY A 712 -27.44 -5.64 -29.34
C GLY A 712 -28.04 -4.97 -28.11
N GLU A 713 -29.37 -5.02 -27.98
CA GLU A 713 -30.10 -4.45 -26.82
C GLU A 713 -29.72 -5.11 -25.48
N GLU A 714 -29.30 -6.38 -25.52
CA GLU A 714 -28.94 -7.19 -24.35
C GLU A 714 -27.63 -6.73 -23.71
N LYS A 715 -26.75 -6.07 -24.49
CA LYS A 715 -25.47 -5.51 -24.03
C LYS A 715 -25.59 -4.09 -23.48
N MET A 716 -26.67 -3.40 -23.82
CA MET A 716 -26.90 -2.01 -23.46
C MET A 716 -27.23 -1.86 -21.98
N PHE A 717 -26.71 -0.80 -21.36
CA PHE A 717 -27.15 -0.38 -20.03
C PHE A 717 -28.59 0.13 -20.07
N LYS A 718 -29.50 -0.54 -19.34
CA LYS A 718 -30.86 -0.04 -19.07
C LYS A 718 -31.11 -0.13 -17.56
N LEU A 719 -31.39 1.00 -16.90
CA LEU A 719 -31.59 1.05 -15.45
C LEU A 719 -32.69 0.09 -14.98
N SER A 720 -33.77 -0.06 -15.77
CA SER A 720 -34.86 -1.01 -15.51
C SER A 720 -34.45 -2.48 -15.56
N ARG A 721 -33.33 -2.81 -16.23
CA ARG A 721 -32.76 -4.17 -16.34
C ARG A 721 -31.55 -4.38 -15.43
N LEU A 722 -31.16 -3.40 -14.61
CA LEU A 722 -29.91 -3.42 -13.85
C LEU A 722 -29.82 -4.67 -12.97
N VAL A 723 -30.85 -4.96 -12.17
CA VAL A 723 -30.85 -6.12 -11.27
C VAL A 723 -30.77 -7.43 -12.04
N GLN A 724 -31.45 -7.55 -13.17
CA GLN A 724 -31.43 -8.73 -14.05
C GLN A 724 -30.06 -8.92 -14.71
N GLN A 725 -29.32 -7.83 -14.93
CA GLN A 725 -28.00 -7.82 -15.57
C GLN A 725 -26.85 -7.97 -14.58
N LEU A 726 -27.04 -7.91 -13.27
CA LEU A 726 -25.93 -8.05 -12.33
C LEU A 726 -25.49 -9.51 -12.18
N ALA A 727 -24.18 -9.76 -12.34
CA ALA A 727 -23.55 -10.98 -11.84
C ALA A 727 -23.40 -10.89 -10.32
N ILE A 728 -23.64 -12.00 -9.62
CA ILE A 728 -23.50 -12.08 -8.16
C ILE A 728 -22.71 -13.34 -7.81
N GLY A 729 -21.60 -13.16 -7.10
CA GLY A 729 -20.79 -14.23 -6.56
C GLY A 729 -20.61 -14.07 -5.05
N THR A 730 -20.38 -15.18 -4.35
CA THR A 730 -20.04 -15.18 -2.93
C THR A 730 -18.80 -16.01 -2.69
N GLY A 731 -18.14 -15.90 -1.54
CA GLY A 731 -17.01 -16.77 -1.27
C GLY A 731 -16.33 -16.54 0.06
N ILE A 732 -15.24 -17.29 0.24
CA ILE A 732 -14.37 -17.22 1.40
C ILE A 732 -12.93 -16.95 0.95
N GLY A 733 -12.18 -16.24 1.78
CA GLY A 733 -10.79 -15.91 1.53
C GLY A 733 -9.93 -16.13 2.77
N LEU A 734 -8.69 -16.53 2.55
CA LEU A 734 -7.63 -16.58 3.53
C LEU A 734 -6.58 -15.54 3.17
N ARG A 735 -6.10 -14.82 4.18
CA ARG A 735 -5.04 -13.81 4.04
C ARG A 735 -3.94 -14.11 5.04
N TYR A 736 -2.77 -14.44 4.53
CA TYR A 736 -1.57 -14.64 5.32
C TYR A 736 -0.70 -13.40 5.23
N ASP A 737 -0.70 -12.64 6.31
CA ASP A 737 -0.12 -11.30 6.40
C ASP A 737 1.26 -11.40 7.05
N VAL A 738 2.29 -11.39 6.20
CA VAL A 738 3.70 -11.28 6.59
C VAL A 738 4.12 -9.82 6.51
N GLN A 739 5.09 -9.40 7.30
CA GLN A 739 5.44 -7.97 7.48
C GLN A 739 5.51 -7.13 6.19
N TYR A 740 6.00 -7.70 5.08
CA TYR A 740 6.16 -7.00 3.80
C TYR A 740 5.19 -7.44 2.71
N PHE A 741 4.50 -8.58 2.86
CA PHE A 741 3.64 -9.15 1.81
C PHE A 741 2.37 -9.76 2.41
N VAL A 742 1.28 -9.74 1.66
CA VAL A 742 0.06 -10.47 2.00
C VAL A 742 -0.18 -11.50 0.92
N PHE A 743 -0.20 -12.78 1.32
CA PHE A 743 -0.65 -13.86 0.47
C PHE A 743 -2.15 -14.01 0.62
N ARG A 744 -2.86 -14.02 -0.50
CA ARG A 744 -4.32 -14.13 -0.56
C ARG A 744 -4.71 -15.39 -1.31
N PHE A 745 -5.63 -16.14 -0.72
CA PHE A 745 -6.28 -17.27 -1.35
C PHE A 745 -7.78 -17.12 -1.21
N ASP A 746 -8.49 -16.82 -2.30
CA ASP A 746 -9.95 -16.73 -2.30
C ASP A 746 -10.58 -17.82 -3.15
N ILE A 747 -11.71 -18.34 -2.68
CA ILE A 747 -12.58 -19.24 -3.41
C ILE A 747 -13.91 -18.51 -3.62
N GLY A 748 -14.24 -18.20 -4.87
CA GLY A 748 -15.52 -17.59 -5.25
C GLY A 748 -16.47 -18.62 -5.86
N LEU A 749 -17.73 -18.59 -5.45
CA LEU A 749 -18.87 -19.37 -5.95
C LEU A 749 -19.82 -18.46 -6.72
N LYS A 750 -20.21 -18.86 -7.94
CA LYS A 750 -21.22 -18.15 -8.73
C LYS A 750 -22.62 -18.40 -8.17
N LEU A 751 -23.35 -17.34 -7.83
CA LEU A 751 -24.75 -17.42 -7.40
C LEU A 751 -25.71 -17.08 -8.54
N LYS A 752 -25.46 -15.94 -9.19
CA LYS A 752 -26.27 -15.41 -10.29
C LYS A 752 -25.38 -15.06 -11.49
N ASP A 753 -25.68 -15.62 -12.65
CA ASP A 753 -24.97 -15.40 -13.90
C ASP A 753 -25.89 -14.71 -14.93
N PRO A 754 -25.60 -13.46 -15.32
CA PRO A 754 -26.53 -12.64 -16.10
C PRO A 754 -26.60 -13.05 -17.58
N GLN A 755 -25.73 -13.92 -18.07
CA GLN A 755 -25.79 -14.43 -19.44
C GLN A 755 -27.01 -15.35 -19.69
N PHE A 756 -27.65 -15.86 -18.63
CA PHE A 756 -28.88 -16.63 -18.73
C PHE A 756 -30.12 -15.74 -18.51
N SER A 757 -31.31 -16.29 -18.75
CA SER A 757 -32.59 -15.56 -18.65
C SER A 757 -33.49 -16.12 -17.56
N GLY A 758 -34.35 -15.28 -16.97
CA GLY A 758 -35.34 -15.70 -15.98
C GLY A 758 -34.72 -16.38 -14.75
N SER A 759 -35.31 -17.50 -14.30
CA SER A 759 -34.82 -18.29 -13.17
C SER A 759 -33.47 -18.97 -13.42
N ASP A 760 -33.10 -19.21 -14.69
CA ASP A 760 -31.84 -19.87 -15.06
C ASP A 760 -30.60 -19.05 -14.73
N GLN A 761 -30.76 -17.75 -14.45
CA GLN A 761 -29.72 -16.88 -13.92
C GLN A 761 -29.19 -17.37 -12.58
N TRP A 762 -30.02 -17.99 -11.75
CA TRP A 762 -29.61 -18.50 -10.42
C TRP A 762 -28.92 -19.86 -10.56
N VAL A 763 -27.71 -19.82 -11.08
CA VAL A 763 -26.87 -21.00 -11.38
C VAL A 763 -26.52 -21.83 -10.15
N ILE A 764 -26.71 -21.30 -8.94
CA ILE A 764 -26.57 -22.08 -7.70
C ILE A 764 -27.49 -23.31 -7.65
N GLY A 765 -28.69 -23.22 -8.22
CA GLY A 765 -29.59 -24.37 -8.32
C GLY A 765 -28.96 -25.50 -9.14
N LYS A 766 -28.35 -25.14 -10.29
CA LYS A 766 -27.68 -26.07 -11.20
C LYS A 766 -26.44 -26.71 -10.57
N PHE A 767 -25.74 -25.99 -9.70
CA PHE A 767 -24.63 -26.55 -8.92
C PHE A 767 -25.09 -27.69 -8.00
N LEU A 768 -26.30 -27.58 -7.42
CA LEU A 768 -26.85 -28.53 -6.46
C LEU A 768 -27.61 -29.70 -7.13
N SER A 769 -28.28 -29.47 -8.27
CA SER A 769 -29.21 -30.44 -8.87
C SER A 769 -28.68 -31.23 -10.08
N GLY A 770 -27.56 -30.84 -10.70
CA GLY A 770 -27.12 -31.47 -11.95
C GLY A 770 -25.89 -30.84 -12.61
N GLY A 771 -24.92 -30.38 -11.81
CA GLY A 771 -23.86 -29.48 -12.29
C GLY A 771 -22.93 -30.07 -13.36
N ARG A 772 -22.88 -31.40 -13.52
CA ARG A 772 -22.05 -32.06 -14.55
C ARG A 772 -22.67 -31.91 -15.94
N ASP A 773 -23.96 -32.17 -16.07
CA ASP A 773 -24.65 -32.11 -17.36
C ASP A 773 -24.72 -30.68 -17.85
N PHE A 774 -25.05 -29.74 -16.96
CA PHE A 774 -25.01 -28.31 -17.27
C PHE A 774 -23.64 -27.86 -17.78
N LYS A 775 -22.55 -28.30 -17.15
CA LYS A 775 -21.18 -27.99 -17.62
C LYS A 775 -20.90 -28.58 -18.99
N ASN A 776 -21.32 -29.81 -19.25
CA ASN A 776 -21.11 -30.45 -20.54
C ASN A 776 -21.83 -29.68 -21.65
N THR A 777 -23.09 -29.30 -21.44
CA THR A 777 -23.87 -28.49 -22.37
C THR A 777 -23.23 -27.11 -22.57
N TYR A 778 -22.88 -26.40 -21.48
CA TYR A 778 -22.23 -25.10 -21.58
C TYR A 778 -20.92 -25.17 -22.36
N ASN A 779 -20.06 -26.14 -22.06
CA ASN A 779 -18.77 -26.27 -22.73
C ASN A 779 -18.92 -26.58 -24.23
N ALA A 780 -20.02 -27.24 -24.64
CA ALA A 780 -20.32 -27.47 -26.04
C ALA A 780 -20.77 -26.19 -26.78
N THR A 781 -21.49 -25.29 -26.09
CA THR A 781 -22.06 -24.09 -26.73
C THR A 781 -21.31 -22.78 -26.45
N HIS A 782 -20.33 -22.78 -25.52
CA HIS A 782 -19.62 -21.57 -25.10
C HIS A 782 -18.08 -21.68 -25.19
N GLY A 783 -17.54 -22.80 -25.69
CA GLY A 783 -16.09 -22.97 -25.87
C GLY A 783 -15.44 -21.81 -26.64
N PRO A 784 -14.27 -21.29 -26.23
CA PRO A 784 -13.32 -21.87 -25.28
C PRO A 784 -13.61 -21.54 -23.80
N ASP A 785 -14.68 -20.81 -23.50
CA ASP A 785 -15.07 -20.55 -22.11
C ASP A 785 -15.54 -21.86 -21.45
N THR A 786 -15.12 -22.08 -20.20
CA THR A 786 -15.48 -23.30 -19.47
C THR A 786 -16.28 -22.95 -18.22
N TYR A 787 -17.41 -23.61 -18.02
CA TYR A 787 -18.23 -23.27 -16.87
C TYR A 787 -17.63 -23.76 -15.56
N ARG A 788 -17.29 -22.82 -14.68
CA ARG A 788 -16.83 -23.09 -13.33
C ARG A 788 -17.78 -22.44 -12.34
N PHE A 789 -18.41 -23.26 -11.50
CA PHE A 789 -19.17 -22.75 -10.36
C PHE A 789 -18.23 -22.15 -9.31
N LEU A 790 -17.05 -22.74 -9.14
CA LEU A 790 -16.01 -22.30 -8.19
C LEU A 790 -14.78 -21.79 -8.92
N GLN A 791 -14.29 -20.62 -8.54
CA GLN A 791 -13.08 -20.01 -9.05
C GLN A 791 -12.08 -19.79 -7.91
N TYR A 792 -10.86 -20.30 -8.10
CA TYR A 792 -9.76 -20.14 -7.16
C TYR A 792 -8.90 -18.95 -7.58
N ASN A 793 -8.60 -18.08 -6.63
CA ASN A 793 -7.77 -16.89 -6.83
C ASN A 793 -6.59 -16.95 -5.87
N PHE A 794 -5.38 -16.85 -6.41
CA PHE A 794 -4.16 -16.70 -5.62
C PHE A 794 -3.53 -15.35 -5.95
N GLY A 795 -3.13 -14.60 -4.92
CA GLY A 795 -2.50 -13.30 -5.08
C GLY A 795 -1.39 -13.10 -4.07
N ILE A 796 -0.33 -12.44 -4.51
CA ILE A 796 0.72 -11.90 -3.64
C ILE A 796 0.63 -10.39 -3.79
N GLY A 797 0.28 -9.72 -2.70
CA GLY A 797 0.25 -8.27 -2.63
C GLY A 797 1.27 -7.77 -1.64
N MET A 798 1.53 -6.47 -1.69
CA MET A 798 2.02 -5.77 -0.52
C MET A 798 0.84 -5.55 0.44
N PRO A 799 1.06 -5.33 1.75
CA PRO A 799 -0.01 -5.23 2.75
C PRO A 799 -0.98 -4.02 2.62
N PHE A 800 -1.00 -3.33 1.47
CA PHE A 800 -1.73 -2.09 1.24
C PHE A 800 -2.90 -2.20 0.25
#